data_AF-A0A7C2XLL8-F1
#
_entry.id   AF-A0A7C2XLL8-F1
#
_cell.length_a   1.000
_cell.length_b   1.000
_cell.length_c   1.000
_cell.angle_alpha   90.00
_cell.angle_beta   90.00
_cell.angle_gamma   90.00
#
_symmetry.space_group_name_H-M   'P 1'
#
loop_
_entity.id
_entity.type
_entity.pdbx_description
1 polymer ?
#
loop_
_entity_poly.entity_id
_entity_poly.type
_entity_poly.pdbx_seq_one_letter_code
_entity_poly.pdbx_strand_id
1 'polypeptide(L)'
;MPPDSTSLLQILLDPRQWTTEAIIVVIGTLAAIASAIFEFFGFRAYRQQRRTQRVLEKSFGSELYGPETIERSTRYYIPPNCSSVDPAQEAEMRQVVATEEKLFAAVDKYLAKDNPHRHLLLLADSGMGKTSFVLNYYARNQRLPKRRQQRLAVVPLGIPNADKYIAEIQDQPHTVIFLDAFDEDTKAIEDHRQRLLELMHACRNFRRVLITCRTQFFPRDEEIPRETGLVRVGPRKAGEGAIYEFWKLYLSPLDDDQVDEFLRQRYSYWRRGKRRRARDLVKKIPLLSVRPMLLAYIPDLLESGAKIDYSFQLYEVLVEKWLERESHWVNPKALRQFSERLAVDLYANRQSRGAERIPRPELAVLAKTWNISLEDWQLSGRSLLNRDAEGNYKFAHRSIMEYLYVKRLTAGDQACRGADLTDQMKAFLREMIPRHINEKKPIHDGMKAFVWKVIQQHIIAQKPLPFDLTQIDLGEYRPPLRSQPISILKDDYVNFTLKQLDFFDSSRHSTGKGIAHQYELQEKNEAKVVIDHATGLMWQQSGSPNYINYADAEKYIRELNDKRFAGYNDWRLPTLEEAMSLMEPKLHGVLYLDPIFDRKQRWIWTSDKESAGVAWVVVFDPGGCYHYRVDVADVYVRAVRGGQSNI
;
A
#
# COMPACT_ATOMS: atom_id res chain seq x y z
N MET A 1 -58.71 1.71 -12.18
CA MET A 1 -58.41 1.77 -13.62
C MET A 1 -57.11 2.52 -13.80
N PRO A 2 -56.11 2.02 -14.53
CA PRO A 2 -54.98 2.88 -14.92
C PRO A 2 -55.53 4.02 -15.79
N PRO A 3 -55.05 5.27 -15.64
CA PRO A 3 -55.48 6.37 -16.50
C PRO A 3 -55.11 6.07 -17.95
N ASP A 4 -56.04 6.33 -18.86
CA ASP A 4 -55.89 6.11 -20.29
C ASP A 4 -54.61 6.79 -20.80
N SER A 5 -53.71 6.02 -21.41
CA SER A 5 -52.40 6.51 -21.90
C SER A 5 -52.50 7.69 -22.88
N THR A 6 -53.66 7.84 -23.53
CA THR A 6 -54.05 8.94 -24.41
C THR A 6 -54.27 10.27 -23.68
N SER A 7 -54.71 10.26 -22.42
CA SER A 7 -54.96 11.47 -21.61
C SER A 7 -53.67 12.15 -21.16
N LEU A 8 -52.64 11.37 -20.78
CA LEU A 8 -51.36 11.90 -20.31
C LEU A 8 -50.55 12.59 -21.42
N LEU A 9 -50.58 12.07 -22.65
CA LEU A 9 -49.92 12.70 -23.80
C LEU A 9 -50.58 14.03 -24.19
N GLN A 10 -51.91 14.13 -24.04
CA GLN A 10 -52.64 15.37 -24.28
C GLN A 10 -52.29 16.46 -23.24
N ILE A 11 -52.17 16.09 -21.97
CA ILE A 11 -51.75 16.99 -20.88
C ILE A 11 -50.30 17.46 -21.06
N LEU A 12 -49.41 16.59 -21.55
CA LEU A 12 -47.99 16.93 -21.81
C LEU A 12 -47.79 17.89 -23.00
N LEU A 13 -48.69 17.88 -23.99
CA LEU A 13 -48.58 18.65 -25.22
C LEU A 13 -49.31 20.00 -25.19
N ASP A 14 -50.15 20.27 -24.19
CA ASP A 14 -50.87 21.53 -24.02
C ASP A 14 -50.49 22.25 -22.70
N PRO A 15 -49.67 23.32 -22.75
CA PRO A 15 -49.25 24.08 -21.58
C PRO A 15 -50.39 24.68 -20.75
N ARG A 16 -51.61 24.80 -21.31
CA ARG A 16 -52.77 25.38 -20.62
C ARG A 16 -53.42 24.42 -19.62
N GLN A 17 -53.08 23.13 -19.68
CA GLN A 17 -53.63 22.10 -18.79
C GLN A 17 -52.73 21.79 -17.57
N TRP A 18 -51.65 22.55 -17.39
CA TRP A 18 -50.69 22.36 -16.30
C TRP A 18 -51.20 22.98 -15.00
N THR A 19 -52.13 22.29 -14.34
CA THR A 19 -52.52 22.58 -12.94
C THR A 19 -51.55 21.89 -11.98
N THR A 20 -51.53 22.31 -10.71
CA THR A 20 -50.70 21.71 -9.66
C THR A 20 -50.94 20.20 -9.52
N GLU A 21 -52.20 19.78 -9.65
CA GLU A 21 -52.62 18.36 -9.62
C GLU A 21 -52.12 17.60 -10.87
N ALA A 22 -52.24 18.19 -12.06
CA ALA A 22 -51.74 17.59 -13.30
C ALA A 22 -50.20 17.40 -13.25
N ILE A 23 -49.47 18.38 -12.70
CA ILE A 23 -48.02 18.28 -12.49
C ILE A 23 -47.68 17.14 -11.52
N ILE A 24 -48.40 17.01 -10.40
CA ILE A 24 -48.20 15.92 -9.43
C ILE A 24 -48.45 14.55 -10.07
N VAL A 25 -49.50 14.41 -10.89
CA VAL A 25 -49.82 13.17 -11.60
C VAL A 25 -48.75 12.82 -12.63
N VAL A 26 -48.28 13.79 -13.41
CA VAL A 26 -47.20 13.58 -14.39
C VAL A 26 -45.90 13.19 -13.69
N ILE A 27 -45.51 13.89 -12.62
CA ILE A 27 -44.31 13.55 -11.82
C ILE A 27 -44.44 12.15 -11.22
N GLY A 28 -45.60 11.81 -10.63
CA GLY A 28 -45.86 10.49 -10.05
C GLY A 28 -45.81 9.37 -11.08
N THR A 29 -46.33 9.61 -12.28
CA THR A 29 -46.33 8.62 -13.38
C THR A 29 -44.92 8.45 -13.96
N LEU A 30 -44.18 9.54 -14.16
CA LEU A 30 -42.76 9.48 -14.57
C LEU A 30 -41.90 8.77 -13.53
N ALA A 31 -42.15 9.01 -12.24
CA ALA A 31 -41.46 8.31 -11.15
C ALA A 31 -41.79 6.81 -11.13
N ALA A 32 -43.05 6.42 -11.39
CA ALA A 32 -43.47 5.03 -11.49
C ALA A 32 -42.87 4.32 -12.72
N ILE A 33 -42.85 4.97 -13.88
CA ILE A 33 -42.22 4.46 -15.11
C ILE A 33 -40.71 4.30 -14.91
N ALA A 34 -40.06 5.32 -14.35
CA ALA A 34 -38.64 5.24 -13.99
C ALA A 34 -38.40 4.06 -13.03
N SER A 35 -39.24 3.89 -12.01
CA SER A 35 -39.15 2.78 -11.07
C SER A 35 -39.25 1.41 -11.74
N ALA A 36 -40.26 1.22 -12.60
CA ALA A 36 -40.45 -0.01 -13.35
C ALA A 36 -39.28 -0.30 -14.31
N ILE A 37 -38.75 0.72 -15.00
CA ILE A 37 -37.57 0.59 -15.86
C ILE A 37 -36.32 0.22 -15.05
N PHE A 38 -36.12 0.82 -13.87
CA PHE A 38 -34.95 0.54 -13.03
C PHE A 38 -35.04 -0.83 -12.35
N GLU A 39 -36.22 -1.25 -11.90
CA GLU A 39 -36.47 -2.63 -11.46
C GLU A 39 -36.26 -3.61 -12.61
N PHE A 40 -36.65 -3.27 -13.84
CA PHE A 40 -36.41 -4.10 -15.02
C PHE A 40 -34.92 -4.30 -15.33
N PHE A 41 -34.08 -3.26 -15.20
CA PHE A 41 -32.62 -3.42 -15.35
C PHE A 41 -31.98 -4.24 -14.23
N GLY A 42 -32.37 -4.02 -12.97
CA GLY A 42 -31.92 -4.85 -11.84
C GLY A 42 -32.36 -6.31 -11.96
N PHE A 43 -33.59 -6.53 -12.40
CA PHE A 43 -34.17 -7.84 -12.70
C PHE A 43 -33.46 -8.52 -13.87
N ARG A 44 -33.02 -7.79 -14.90
CA ARG A 44 -32.26 -8.34 -16.02
C ARG A 44 -30.89 -8.87 -15.57
N ALA A 45 -30.15 -8.11 -14.76
CA ALA A 45 -28.86 -8.56 -14.23
C ALA A 45 -29.02 -9.77 -13.30
N TYR A 46 -30.00 -9.74 -12.39
CA TYR A 46 -30.34 -10.86 -11.52
C TYR A 46 -30.76 -12.11 -12.32
N ARG A 47 -31.60 -11.95 -13.34
CA ARG A 47 -32.04 -13.04 -14.22
C ARG A 47 -30.87 -13.62 -15.01
N GLN A 48 -29.94 -12.78 -15.46
CA GLN A 48 -28.71 -13.24 -16.12
C GLN A 48 -27.84 -14.06 -15.17
N GLN A 49 -27.63 -13.58 -13.93
CA GLN A 49 -26.89 -14.31 -12.90
C GLN A 49 -27.55 -15.66 -12.59
N ARG A 50 -28.87 -15.69 -12.34
CA ARG A 50 -29.61 -16.94 -12.09
C ARG A 50 -29.54 -17.90 -13.26
N ARG A 51 -29.60 -17.39 -14.49
CA ARG A 51 -29.36 -18.20 -15.69
C ARG A 51 -27.93 -18.76 -15.71
N THR A 52 -26.94 -18.04 -15.19
CA THR A 52 -25.54 -18.50 -15.18
C THR A 52 -25.41 -19.65 -14.20
N GLN A 53 -25.90 -19.44 -12.98
CA GLN A 53 -25.91 -20.44 -11.90
C GLN A 53 -26.57 -21.74 -12.36
N ARG A 54 -27.78 -21.67 -12.93
CA ARG A 54 -28.48 -22.87 -13.44
C ARG A 54 -27.71 -23.63 -14.51
N VAL A 55 -27.01 -22.93 -15.40
CA VAL A 55 -26.18 -23.58 -16.44
C VAL A 55 -25.01 -24.31 -15.79
N LEU A 56 -24.38 -23.69 -14.78
CA LEU A 56 -23.24 -24.26 -14.06
C LEU A 56 -23.66 -25.44 -13.18
N GLU A 57 -24.70 -25.27 -12.37
CA GLU A 57 -25.30 -26.33 -11.54
C GLU A 57 -25.67 -27.55 -12.38
N LYS A 58 -26.31 -27.34 -13.54
CA LYS A 58 -26.65 -28.43 -14.46
C LYS A 58 -25.43 -29.10 -15.09
N SER A 59 -24.37 -28.33 -15.36
CA SER A 59 -23.19 -28.85 -16.08
C SER A 59 -22.19 -29.56 -15.18
N PHE A 60 -22.03 -29.10 -13.93
CA PHE A 60 -20.98 -29.55 -13.02
C PHE A 60 -21.51 -30.34 -11.82
N GLY A 61 -22.79 -30.18 -11.47
CA GLY A 61 -23.35 -30.74 -10.24
C GLY A 61 -22.62 -30.24 -8.98
N SER A 62 -22.91 -30.85 -7.83
CA SER A 62 -22.18 -30.58 -6.58
C SER A 62 -20.83 -31.29 -6.48
N GLU A 63 -20.52 -32.21 -7.41
CA GLU A 63 -19.31 -33.02 -7.39
C GLU A 63 -18.05 -32.24 -7.78
N LEU A 64 -18.15 -31.39 -8.82
CA LEU A 64 -17.01 -30.56 -9.26
C LEU A 64 -16.99 -29.19 -8.59
N TYR A 65 -18.16 -28.53 -8.49
CA TYR A 65 -18.27 -27.23 -7.84
C TYR A 65 -19.53 -27.17 -6.97
N GLY A 66 -19.33 -26.98 -5.66
CA GLY A 66 -20.44 -26.81 -4.73
C GLY A 66 -21.31 -25.58 -5.05
N PRO A 67 -22.61 -25.58 -4.68
CA PRO A 67 -23.53 -24.47 -4.94
C PRO A 67 -23.03 -23.11 -4.43
N GLU A 68 -22.40 -23.08 -3.26
CA GLU A 68 -21.83 -21.85 -2.69
C GLU A 68 -20.70 -21.28 -3.56
N THR A 69 -19.85 -22.14 -4.12
CA THR A 69 -18.77 -21.73 -5.02
C THR A 69 -19.32 -21.15 -6.31
N ILE A 70 -20.36 -21.77 -6.87
CA ILE A 70 -21.06 -21.28 -8.07
C ILE A 70 -21.73 -19.93 -7.77
N GLU A 71 -22.41 -19.79 -6.63
CA GLU A 71 -23.05 -18.54 -6.25
C GLU A 71 -22.01 -17.42 -6.12
N ARG A 72 -20.95 -17.64 -5.31
CA ARG A 72 -19.89 -16.67 -5.07
C ARG A 72 -19.18 -16.25 -6.37
N SER A 73 -18.94 -17.21 -7.27
CA SER A 73 -18.25 -16.96 -8.53
C SER A 73 -19.08 -16.19 -9.55
N THR A 74 -20.40 -16.27 -9.47
CA THR A 74 -21.31 -15.63 -10.46
C THR A 74 -21.93 -14.33 -9.97
N ARG A 75 -21.94 -14.10 -8.66
CA ARG A 75 -22.60 -12.96 -8.04
C ARG A 75 -21.86 -11.65 -8.32
N TYR A 76 -22.52 -10.75 -9.06
CA TYR A 76 -21.98 -9.45 -9.49
C TYR A 76 -20.63 -9.57 -10.23
N TYR A 77 -20.43 -10.66 -10.97
CA TYR A 77 -19.17 -10.94 -11.65
C TYR A 77 -18.88 -9.89 -12.74
N ILE A 78 -17.71 -9.24 -12.62
CA ILE A 78 -17.13 -8.37 -13.65
C ILE A 78 -15.92 -9.10 -14.24
N PRO A 79 -15.86 -9.32 -15.57
CA PRO A 79 -14.68 -9.89 -16.20
C PRO A 79 -13.48 -8.95 -16.01
N PRO A 80 -12.38 -9.40 -15.37
CA PRO A 80 -11.20 -8.56 -15.18
C PRO A 80 -10.45 -8.33 -16.50
N ASN A 81 -9.56 -7.35 -16.51
CA ASN A 81 -8.56 -7.21 -17.57
C ASN A 81 -7.41 -8.21 -17.34
N CYS A 82 -6.57 -8.38 -18.34
CA CYS A 82 -5.34 -9.14 -18.24
C CYS A 82 -4.20 -8.47 -19.00
N SER A 83 -2.98 -8.82 -18.60
CA SER A 83 -1.72 -8.37 -19.20
C SER A 83 -0.84 -9.57 -19.54
N SER A 84 0.16 -9.34 -20.39
CA SER A 84 1.25 -10.32 -20.63
C SER A 84 2.38 -10.20 -19.61
N VAL A 85 2.33 -9.16 -18.77
CA VAL A 85 3.28 -8.86 -17.70
C VAL A 85 2.56 -9.01 -16.36
N ASP A 86 3.29 -9.44 -15.33
CA ASP A 86 2.75 -9.55 -13.98
C ASP A 86 2.45 -8.15 -13.40
N PRO A 87 1.19 -7.85 -13.00
CA PRO A 87 0.84 -6.57 -12.38
C PRO A 87 1.64 -6.25 -11.10
N ALA A 88 2.13 -7.27 -10.38
CA ALA A 88 2.96 -7.06 -9.20
C ALA A 88 4.32 -6.43 -9.57
N GLN A 89 4.87 -6.77 -10.74
CA GLN A 89 6.13 -6.21 -11.24
C GLN A 89 5.95 -4.82 -11.86
N GLU A 90 4.79 -4.55 -12.47
CA GLU A 90 4.46 -3.22 -13.00
C GLU A 90 4.39 -2.15 -11.91
N ALA A 91 3.92 -2.50 -10.70
CA ALA A 91 3.88 -1.58 -9.56
C ALA A 91 5.28 -1.18 -9.06
N GLU A 92 6.28 -2.04 -9.26
CA GLU A 92 7.69 -1.81 -8.87
C GLU A 92 8.49 -1.10 -9.98
N MET A 93 8.23 -1.43 -11.25
CA MET A 93 8.86 -0.82 -12.41
C MET A 93 8.04 0.35 -12.96
N ARG A 94 8.27 1.56 -12.43
CA ARG A 94 7.58 2.83 -12.78
C ARG A 94 7.61 3.26 -14.26
N GLN A 95 8.04 2.43 -15.21
CA GLN A 95 8.30 2.83 -16.60
C GLN A 95 7.75 1.88 -17.68
N VAL A 96 7.14 0.74 -17.34
CA VAL A 96 6.53 -0.16 -18.33
C VAL A 96 5.04 -0.29 -18.05
N VAL A 97 4.22 0.45 -18.81
CA VAL A 97 2.77 0.24 -18.81
C VAL A 97 2.49 -0.85 -19.85
N ALA A 98 2.28 -2.08 -19.41
CA ALA A 98 1.82 -3.11 -20.34
C ALA A 98 0.40 -2.77 -20.81
N THR A 99 0.09 -3.11 -22.06
CA THR A 99 -1.26 -2.88 -22.59
C THR A 99 -2.21 -3.92 -21.99
N GLU A 100 -3.16 -3.46 -21.18
CA GLU A 100 -4.23 -4.31 -20.67
C GLU A 100 -5.25 -4.63 -21.77
N GLU A 101 -5.71 -5.89 -21.82
CA GLU A 101 -6.80 -6.33 -22.67
C GLU A 101 -7.90 -7.01 -21.85
N LYS A 102 -9.13 -7.02 -22.38
CA LYS A 102 -10.25 -7.71 -21.71
C LYS A 102 -10.00 -9.21 -21.72
N LEU A 103 -9.98 -9.86 -20.56
CA LEU A 103 -9.67 -11.29 -20.42
C LEU A 103 -10.49 -12.19 -21.33
N PHE A 104 -11.80 -11.94 -21.41
CA PHE A 104 -12.68 -12.73 -22.27
C PHE A 104 -12.30 -12.62 -23.76
N ALA A 105 -11.87 -11.45 -24.22
CA ALA A 105 -11.42 -11.24 -25.59
C ALA A 105 -10.04 -11.88 -25.84
N ALA A 106 -9.13 -11.80 -24.87
CA ALA A 106 -7.83 -12.49 -24.91
C ALA A 106 -8.00 -14.00 -25.06
N VAL A 107 -8.92 -14.58 -24.28
CA VAL A 107 -9.22 -16.01 -24.33
C VAL A 107 -9.97 -16.37 -25.62
N ASP A 108 -10.87 -15.52 -26.12
CA ASP A 108 -11.48 -15.72 -27.45
C ASP A 108 -10.41 -15.76 -28.56
N LYS A 109 -9.40 -14.88 -28.50
CA LYS A 109 -8.23 -14.88 -29.40
C LYS A 109 -7.37 -16.13 -29.25
N TYR A 110 -7.22 -16.65 -28.03
CA TYR A 110 -6.57 -17.94 -27.77
C TYR A 110 -7.31 -19.11 -28.41
N LEU A 111 -8.64 -19.13 -28.32
CA LEU A 111 -9.45 -20.21 -28.88
C LEU A 111 -9.62 -20.13 -30.40
N ALA A 112 -9.24 -19.01 -31.03
CA ALA A 112 -9.29 -18.82 -32.48
C ALA A 112 -8.49 -19.90 -33.23
N LYS A 113 -8.93 -20.25 -34.45
CA LYS A 113 -8.38 -21.40 -35.21
C LYS A 113 -6.91 -21.19 -35.62
N ASP A 114 -6.53 -19.95 -35.85
CA ASP A 114 -5.24 -19.48 -36.34
C ASP A 114 -4.21 -19.19 -35.24
N ASN A 115 -4.61 -19.25 -33.96
CA ASN A 115 -3.68 -18.97 -32.86
C ASN A 115 -2.62 -20.08 -32.73
N PRO A 116 -1.31 -19.74 -32.75
CA PRO A 116 -0.21 -20.71 -32.73
C PRO A 116 0.00 -21.40 -31.37
N HIS A 117 -0.49 -20.82 -30.27
CA HIS A 117 -0.28 -21.34 -28.92
C HIS A 117 -1.34 -22.37 -28.55
N ARG A 118 -0.94 -23.60 -28.25
CA ARG A 118 -1.87 -24.67 -27.85
C ARG A 118 -2.19 -24.70 -26.35
N HIS A 119 -1.33 -24.07 -25.53
CA HIS A 119 -1.42 -24.08 -24.08
C HIS A 119 -1.39 -22.65 -23.54
N LEU A 120 -2.33 -22.32 -22.66
CA LEU A 120 -2.45 -21.02 -21.99
C LEU A 120 -2.30 -21.22 -20.48
N LEU A 121 -1.42 -20.45 -19.86
CA LEU A 121 -1.27 -20.38 -18.41
C LEU A 121 -1.81 -19.02 -17.94
N LEU A 122 -2.92 -19.05 -17.21
CA LEU A 122 -3.56 -17.87 -16.62
C LEU A 122 -3.15 -17.73 -15.16
N LEU A 123 -2.31 -16.73 -14.89
CA LEU A 123 -1.70 -16.46 -13.60
C LEU A 123 -2.43 -15.31 -12.89
N ALA A 124 -2.61 -15.42 -11.58
CA ALA A 124 -3.15 -14.33 -10.79
C ALA A 124 -2.90 -14.52 -9.29
N ASP A 125 -2.88 -13.45 -8.52
CA ASP A 125 -2.85 -13.54 -7.07
C ASP A 125 -4.11 -14.17 -6.46
N SER A 126 -4.01 -14.47 -5.16
CA SER A 126 -5.12 -15.01 -4.38
C SER A 126 -6.32 -14.07 -4.42
N GLY A 127 -7.50 -14.61 -4.69
CA GLY A 127 -8.75 -13.85 -4.69
C GLY A 127 -8.96 -12.92 -5.89
N MET A 128 -8.08 -12.91 -6.89
CA MET A 128 -8.25 -12.15 -8.15
C MET A 128 -9.34 -12.69 -9.09
N GLY A 129 -9.95 -13.85 -8.75
CA GLY A 129 -11.12 -14.36 -9.47
C GLY A 129 -10.83 -15.37 -10.59
N LYS A 130 -9.75 -16.16 -10.52
CA LYS A 130 -9.43 -17.24 -11.48
C LYS A 130 -10.60 -18.22 -11.70
N THR A 131 -11.09 -18.85 -10.64
CA THR A 131 -12.25 -19.75 -10.69
C THR A 131 -13.50 -19.02 -11.17
N SER A 132 -13.71 -17.77 -10.74
CA SER A 132 -14.83 -16.94 -11.22
C SER A 132 -14.77 -16.74 -12.73
N PHE A 133 -13.58 -16.50 -13.29
CA PHE A 133 -13.37 -16.43 -14.73
C PHE A 133 -13.75 -17.74 -15.42
N VAL A 134 -13.20 -18.88 -14.96
CA VAL A 134 -13.43 -20.20 -15.58
C VAL A 134 -14.92 -20.50 -15.69
N LEU A 135 -15.66 -20.33 -14.58
CA LEU A 135 -17.08 -20.63 -14.52
C LEU A 135 -17.91 -19.66 -15.38
N ASN A 136 -17.66 -18.36 -15.30
CA ASN A 136 -18.43 -17.39 -16.09
C ASN A 136 -18.11 -17.47 -17.59
N TYR A 137 -16.87 -17.80 -17.95
CA TYR A 137 -16.49 -18.03 -19.36
C TYR A 137 -17.19 -19.27 -19.92
N TYR A 138 -17.19 -20.38 -19.18
CA TYR A 138 -17.91 -21.60 -19.57
C TYR A 138 -19.40 -21.32 -19.77
N ALA A 139 -20.05 -20.67 -18.79
CA ALA A 139 -21.47 -20.33 -18.90
C ALA A 139 -21.77 -19.35 -20.06
N ARG A 140 -20.86 -18.42 -20.37
CA ARG A 140 -20.96 -17.56 -21.57
C ARG A 140 -20.92 -18.38 -22.84
N ASN A 141 -20.00 -19.34 -22.95
CA ASN A 141 -19.88 -20.22 -24.11
C ASN A 141 -21.16 -21.06 -24.34
N GLN A 142 -21.76 -21.62 -23.27
CA GLN A 142 -23.00 -22.39 -23.37
C GLN A 142 -24.22 -21.58 -23.84
N ARG A 143 -24.12 -20.25 -23.82
CA ARG A 143 -25.19 -19.34 -24.30
C ARG A 143 -24.99 -18.89 -25.73
N LEU A 144 -23.84 -19.16 -26.33
CA LEU A 144 -23.61 -18.86 -27.73
C LEU A 144 -24.49 -19.76 -28.60
N PRO A 145 -24.87 -19.31 -29.81
CA PRO A 145 -25.50 -20.18 -30.80
C PRO A 145 -24.61 -21.41 -31.06
N LYS A 146 -25.21 -22.60 -31.23
CA LYS A 146 -24.46 -23.88 -31.41
C LYS A 146 -23.30 -23.78 -32.42
N ARG A 147 -23.48 -23.04 -33.52
CA ARG A 147 -22.44 -22.79 -34.55
C ARG A 147 -21.19 -22.03 -34.08
N ARG A 148 -21.30 -21.27 -32.99
CA ARG A 148 -20.21 -20.46 -32.39
C ARG A 148 -19.70 -21.04 -31.06
N GLN A 149 -20.41 -22.02 -30.52
CA GLN A 149 -20.09 -22.65 -29.25
C GLN A 149 -18.85 -23.53 -29.42
N GLN A 150 -17.87 -23.35 -28.54
CA GLN A 150 -16.74 -24.27 -28.43
C GLN A 150 -17.13 -25.46 -27.55
N ARG A 151 -16.57 -26.64 -27.82
CA ARG A 151 -16.70 -27.79 -26.92
C ARG A 151 -15.73 -27.60 -25.77
N LEU A 152 -16.24 -27.21 -24.60
CA LEU A 152 -15.43 -26.92 -23.41
C LEU A 152 -15.60 -28.01 -22.36
N ALA A 153 -14.51 -28.41 -21.71
CA ALA A 153 -14.50 -29.19 -20.48
C ALA A 153 -13.80 -28.40 -19.38
N VAL A 154 -14.26 -28.49 -18.14
CA VAL A 154 -13.65 -27.83 -16.98
C VAL A 154 -13.40 -28.88 -15.90
N VAL A 155 -12.18 -28.92 -15.38
CA VAL A 155 -11.79 -29.82 -14.30
C VAL A 155 -11.08 -29.00 -13.20
N PRO A 156 -11.65 -28.85 -11.99
CA PRO A 156 -10.93 -28.32 -10.86
C PRO A 156 -9.87 -29.33 -10.42
N LEU A 157 -8.63 -28.88 -10.23
CA LEU A 157 -7.54 -29.78 -9.85
C LEU A 157 -7.44 -30.01 -8.33
N GLY A 158 -8.11 -29.18 -7.53
CA GLY A 158 -8.19 -29.37 -6.07
C GLY A 158 -9.05 -30.55 -5.59
N ILE A 159 -9.60 -31.36 -6.51
CA ILE A 159 -10.40 -32.54 -6.15
C ILE A 159 -9.54 -33.83 -6.20
N PRO A 160 -9.80 -34.84 -5.35
CA PRO A 160 -8.96 -36.04 -5.25
C PRO A 160 -8.84 -36.89 -6.53
N ASN A 161 -9.78 -36.77 -7.48
CA ASN A 161 -9.89 -37.64 -8.66
C ASN A 161 -9.77 -36.87 -9.99
N ALA A 162 -9.12 -35.70 -10.01
CA ALA A 162 -9.03 -34.85 -11.21
C ALA A 162 -8.51 -35.60 -12.46
N ASP A 163 -7.49 -36.46 -12.30
CA ASP A 163 -6.90 -37.25 -13.40
C ASP A 163 -7.92 -38.15 -14.10
N LYS A 164 -8.80 -38.79 -13.31
CA LYS A 164 -9.86 -39.66 -13.83
C LYS A 164 -10.87 -38.86 -14.65
N TYR A 165 -11.29 -37.70 -14.15
CA TYR A 165 -12.19 -36.81 -14.90
C TYR A 165 -11.57 -36.35 -16.22
N ILE A 166 -10.27 -36.05 -16.26
CA ILE A 166 -9.57 -35.68 -17.51
C ILE A 166 -9.62 -36.84 -18.51
N ALA A 167 -9.34 -38.06 -18.07
CA ALA A 167 -9.29 -39.25 -18.92
C ALA A 167 -10.65 -39.63 -19.51
N GLU A 168 -11.75 -39.41 -18.77
CA GLU A 168 -13.10 -39.81 -19.19
C GLU A 168 -13.75 -38.86 -20.21
N ILE A 169 -13.16 -37.69 -20.47
CA ILE A 169 -13.69 -36.72 -21.44
C ILE A 169 -13.61 -37.27 -22.87
N GLN A 170 -14.77 -37.37 -23.51
CA GLN A 170 -14.93 -37.85 -24.88
C GLN A 170 -14.62 -36.78 -25.93
N ASP A 171 -14.14 -37.22 -27.11
CA ASP A 171 -13.81 -36.37 -28.26
C ASP A 171 -12.83 -35.23 -27.90
N GLN A 172 -11.72 -35.63 -27.27
CA GLN A 172 -10.63 -34.73 -26.88
C GLN A 172 -10.12 -33.87 -28.05
N PRO A 173 -9.93 -34.38 -29.30
CA PRO A 173 -9.40 -33.58 -30.42
C PRO A 173 -10.19 -32.33 -30.78
N HIS A 174 -11.50 -32.28 -30.48
CA HIS A 174 -12.35 -31.11 -30.71
C HIS A 174 -12.67 -30.34 -29.42
N THR A 175 -12.26 -30.87 -28.26
CA THR A 175 -12.55 -30.31 -26.94
C THR A 175 -11.40 -29.42 -26.46
N VAL A 176 -11.74 -28.26 -25.90
CA VAL A 176 -10.80 -27.41 -25.15
C VAL A 176 -11.01 -27.68 -23.66
N ILE A 177 -9.93 -27.96 -22.94
CA ILE A 177 -9.99 -28.26 -21.50
C ILE A 177 -9.44 -27.11 -20.67
N PHE A 178 -10.19 -26.72 -19.63
CA PHE A 178 -9.79 -25.76 -18.62
C PHE A 178 -9.49 -26.52 -17.33
N LEU A 179 -8.25 -26.46 -16.86
CA LEU A 179 -7.81 -27.00 -15.58
C LEU A 179 -7.77 -25.84 -14.57
N ASP A 180 -8.66 -25.86 -13.59
CA ASP A 180 -8.80 -24.76 -12.63
C ASP A 180 -8.02 -25.05 -11.34
N ALA A 181 -7.38 -24.01 -10.80
CA ALA A 181 -6.67 -23.99 -9.52
C ALA A 181 -5.55 -25.03 -9.42
N PHE A 182 -4.56 -24.96 -10.32
CA PHE A 182 -3.37 -25.82 -10.26
C PHE A 182 -2.63 -25.71 -8.92
N ASP A 183 -2.65 -24.53 -8.29
CA ASP A 183 -2.11 -24.30 -6.95
C ASP A 183 -2.85 -25.05 -5.82
N GLU A 184 -4.02 -25.64 -6.11
CA GLU A 184 -4.78 -26.47 -5.17
C GLU A 184 -4.63 -27.97 -5.43
N ASP A 185 -3.91 -28.40 -6.48
CA ASP A 185 -3.64 -29.81 -6.79
C ASP A 185 -2.61 -30.39 -5.80
N THR A 186 -2.99 -31.45 -5.08
CA THR A 186 -2.13 -32.06 -4.05
C THR A 186 -0.79 -32.53 -4.60
N LYS A 187 -0.75 -33.09 -5.82
CA LYS A 187 0.49 -33.56 -6.44
C LYS A 187 1.34 -32.40 -6.95
N ALA A 188 0.70 -31.31 -7.39
CA ALA A 188 1.43 -30.10 -7.78
C ALA A 188 2.09 -29.42 -6.58
N ILE A 189 1.43 -29.46 -5.42
CA ILE A 189 1.99 -28.97 -4.16
C ILE A 189 3.22 -29.78 -3.73
N GLU A 190 3.32 -31.04 -4.13
CA GLU A 190 4.50 -31.89 -3.87
C GLU A 190 5.61 -31.64 -4.90
N ASP A 191 5.28 -31.67 -6.19
CA ASP A 191 6.20 -31.37 -7.29
C ASP A 191 5.44 -30.77 -8.48
N HIS A 192 5.43 -29.44 -8.54
CA HIS A 192 4.69 -28.71 -9.58
C HIS A 192 5.24 -28.94 -10.99
N ARG A 193 6.55 -29.19 -11.15
CA ARG A 193 7.16 -29.38 -12.48
C ARG A 193 6.78 -30.73 -13.03
N GLN A 194 6.96 -31.77 -12.23
CA GLN A 194 6.59 -33.13 -12.61
C GLN A 194 5.08 -33.23 -12.84
N ARG A 195 4.27 -32.67 -11.93
CA ARG A 195 2.82 -32.71 -12.07
C ARG A 195 2.32 -31.99 -13.32
N LEU A 196 2.93 -30.86 -13.69
CA LEU A 196 2.57 -30.16 -14.92
C LEU A 196 2.87 -31.02 -16.16
N LEU A 197 4.00 -31.73 -16.20
CA LEU A 197 4.33 -32.65 -17.29
C LEU A 197 3.30 -33.79 -17.41
N GLU A 198 2.88 -34.36 -16.28
CA GLU A 198 1.81 -35.36 -16.26
C GLU A 198 0.51 -34.83 -16.85
N LEU A 199 0.09 -33.62 -16.45
CA LEU A 199 -1.11 -32.97 -16.96
C LEU A 199 -1.00 -32.67 -18.46
N MET A 200 0.18 -32.25 -18.94
CA MET A 200 0.42 -32.05 -20.38
C MET A 200 0.29 -33.38 -21.14
N HIS A 201 0.85 -34.47 -20.62
CA HIS A 201 0.70 -35.80 -21.22
C HIS A 201 -0.75 -36.32 -21.21
N ALA A 202 -1.49 -36.09 -20.13
CA ALA A 202 -2.90 -36.44 -20.01
C ALA A 202 -3.76 -35.61 -20.98
N CYS A 203 -3.41 -34.34 -21.17
CA CYS A 203 -4.14 -33.43 -22.04
C CYS A 203 -3.65 -33.41 -23.50
N ARG A 204 -2.72 -34.31 -23.89
CA ARG A 204 -2.03 -34.26 -25.19
C ARG A 204 -2.92 -34.39 -26.43
N ASN A 205 -4.14 -34.89 -26.28
CA ASN A 205 -5.09 -35.06 -27.38
C ASN A 205 -6.15 -33.96 -27.42
N PHE A 206 -6.20 -33.07 -26.42
CA PHE A 206 -7.16 -31.98 -26.41
C PHE A 206 -6.82 -30.91 -27.44
N ARG A 207 -7.83 -30.27 -28.02
CA ARG A 207 -7.62 -29.20 -29.01
C ARG A 207 -6.74 -28.09 -28.46
N ARG A 208 -7.03 -27.62 -27.24
CA ARG A 208 -6.29 -26.59 -26.50
C ARG A 208 -6.43 -26.83 -24.99
N VAL A 209 -5.46 -26.33 -24.21
CA VAL A 209 -5.41 -26.50 -22.74
C VAL A 209 -5.25 -25.14 -22.07
N LEU A 210 -6.14 -24.78 -21.15
CA LEU A 210 -5.99 -23.59 -20.30
C LEU A 210 -5.78 -24.05 -18.86
N ILE A 211 -4.75 -23.53 -18.18
CA ILE A 211 -4.49 -23.81 -16.77
C ILE A 211 -4.57 -22.51 -15.99
N THR A 212 -5.32 -22.47 -14.90
CA THR A 212 -5.28 -21.35 -13.95
C THR A 212 -4.38 -21.69 -12.78
N CYS A 213 -3.57 -20.74 -12.33
CA CYS A 213 -2.66 -20.94 -11.21
C CYS A 213 -2.37 -19.62 -10.47
N ARG A 214 -1.98 -19.69 -9.20
CA ARG A 214 -1.44 -18.51 -8.50
C ARG A 214 -0.05 -18.15 -9.00
N THR A 215 0.23 -16.87 -9.23
CA THR A 215 1.58 -16.43 -9.67
C THR A 215 2.64 -16.87 -8.67
N GLN A 216 2.39 -16.62 -7.38
CA GLN A 216 3.24 -17.03 -6.25
C GLN A 216 3.37 -18.54 -6.01
N PHE A 217 2.65 -19.38 -6.75
CA PHE A 217 2.87 -20.82 -6.68
C PHE A 217 4.24 -21.15 -7.29
N PHE A 218 4.70 -20.35 -8.26
CA PHE A 218 6.05 -20.44 -8.79
C PHE A 218 6.97 -19.55 -7.93
N PRO A 219 8.05 -20.11 -7.36
CA PRO A 219 8.89 -19.39 -6.38
C PRO A 219 9.75 -18.30 -7.00
N ARG A 220 10.08 -18.50 -8.28
CA ARG A 220 10.85 -17.58 -9.11
C ARG A 220 10.22 -17.57 -10.49
N ASP A 221 10.33 -16.44 -11.19
CA ASP A 221 9.77 -16.30 -12.54
C ASP A 221 10.39 -17.29 -13.54
N GLU A 222 11.63 -17.68 -13.32
CA GLU A 222 12.31 -18.68 -14.14
C GLU A 222 11.68 -20.07 -14.01
N GLU A 223 10.98 -20.33 -12.90
CA GLU A 223 10.27 -21.58 -12.66
C GLU A 223 8.89 -21.61 -13.33
N ILE A 224 8.36 -20.45 -13.75
CA ILE A 224 7.14 -20.40 -14.53
C ILE A 224 7.45 -21.02 -15.90
N PRO A 225 6.85 -22.17 -16.24
CA PRO A 225 7.21 -22.96 -17.41
C PRO A 225 7.07 -22.13 -18.69
N ARG A 226 8.13 -22.10 -19.50
CA ARG A 226 8.10 -21.53 -20.85
C ARG A 226 7.59 -22.56 -21.86
N GLU A 227 8.01 -23.80 -21.69
CA GLU A 227 7.70 -24.93 -22.57
C GLU A 227 6.87 -25.99 -21.85
N THR A 228 6.08 -26.75 -22.60
CA THR A 228 5.21 -27.81 -22.05
C THR A 228 5.87 -29.19 -21.99
N GLY A 229 7.05 -29.35 -22.60
CA GLY A 229 7.72 -30.65 -22.78
C GLY A 229 7.11 -31.54 -23.86
N LEU A 230 6.01 -31.14 -24.50
CA LEU A 230 5.39 -31.89 -25.59
C LEU A 230 5.97 -31.49 -26.95
N VAL A 231 6.43 -32.48 -27.71
CA VAL A 231 6.94 -32.29 -29.08
C VAL A 231 5.78 -32.05 -30.06
N ARG A 232 5.92 -31.04 -30.93
CA ARG A 232 4.97 -30.76 -32.01
C ARG A 232 5.09 -31.81 -33.12
N VAL A 233 3.96 -32.38 -33.54
CA VAL A 233 3.90 -33.36 -34.63
C VAL A 233 3.19 -32.73 -35.83
N GLY A 234 3.93 -32.41 -36.90
CA GLY A 234 3.39 -31.81 -38.14
C GLY A 234 4.33 -30.83 -38.86
N PRO A 235 3.93 -30.27 -40.02
CA PRO A 235 4.71 -29.27 -40.75
C PRO A 235 4.87 -27.98 -39.94
N ARG A 236 6.11 -27.44 -39.90
CA ARG A 236 6.51 -26.27 -39.11
C ARG A 236 6.75 -25.06 -40.00
N LYS A 237 6.40 -23.86 -39.51
CA LYS A 237 6.86 -22.61 -40.16
C LYS A 237 8.34 -22.36 -39.82
N ALA A 238 9.06 -21.71 -40.72
CA ALA A 238 10.46 -21.35 -40.46
C ALA A 238 10.56 -20.47 -39.20
N GLY A 239 11.36 -20.90 -38.22
CA GLY A 239 11.54 -20.21 -36.93
C GLY A 239 10.69 -20.74 -35.76
N GLU A 240 9.76 -21.69 -35.98
CA GLU A 240 8.98 -22.29 -34.88
C GLU A 240 9.74 -23.44 -34.18
N GLY A 241 9.82 -23.38 -32.85
CA GLY A 241 10.44 -24.39 -32.00
C GLY A 241 9.78 -25.78 -32.07
N ALA A 242 10.53 -26.82 -31.67
CA ALA A 242 10.06 -28.22 -31.71
C ALA A 242 9.08 -28.57 -30.58
N ILE A 243 9.04 -27.77 -29.50
CA ILE A 243 8.23 -28.00 -28.30
C ILE A 243 7.09 -26.98 -28.26
N TYR A 244 5.94 -27.33 -27.68
CA TYR A 244 4.88 -26.36 -27.44
C TYR A 244 5.27 -25.39 -26.32
N GLU A 245 4.98 -24.10 -26.51
CA GLU A 245 5.19 -23.05 -25.52
C GLU A 245 3.87 -22.67 -24.82
N PHE A 246 3.97 -22.24 -23.57
CA PHE A 246 2.87 -21.61 -22.85
C PHE A 246 2.72 -20.16 -23.29
N TRP A 247 1.52 -19.79 -23.73
CA TRP A 247 1.13 -18.39 -23.71
C TRP A 247 0.74 -18.02 -22.28
N LYS A 248 1.39 -17.01 -21.71
CA LYS A 248 1.15 -16.53 -20.35
C LYS A 248 0.25 -15.31 -20.37
N LEU A 249 -0.75 -15.30 -19.50
CA LEU A 249 -1.58 -14.13 -19.22
C LEU A 249 -1.69 -13.97 -17.70
N TYR A 250 -1.64 -12.73 -17.24
CA TYR A 250 -1.78 -12.35 -15.84
C TYR A 250 -3.09 -11.59 -15.66
N LEU A 251 -3.89 -11.93 -14.65
CA LEU A 251 -5.08 -11.14 -14.33
C LEU A 251 -4.68 -9.80 -13.73
N SER A 252 -5.15 -8.72 -14.34
CA SER A 252 -5.04 -7.39 -13.78
C SER A 252 -6.06 -7.19 -12.67
N PRO A 253 -5.75 -6.38 -11.65
CA PRO A 253 -6.76 -5.91 -10.73
C PRO A 253 -7.87 -5.12 -11.47
N LEU A 254 -9.06 -5.05 -10.88
CA LEU A 254 -10.16 -4.30 -11.50
C LEU A 254 -9.82 -2.81 -11.58
N ASP A 255 -9.93 -2.25 -12.77
CA ASP A 255 -9.80 -0.80 -12.99
C ASP A 255 -10.99 -0.03 -12.37
N ASP A 256 -10.91 1.30 -12.35
CA ASP A 256 -11.91 2.13 -11.70
C ASP A 256 -13.30 2.03 -12.38
N ASP A 257 -13.35 1.77 -13.69
CA ASP A 257 -14.58 1.58 -14.44
C ASP A 257 -15.25 0.24 -14.12
N GLN A 258 -14.45 -0.83 -14.00
CA GLN A 258 -14.85 -2.18 -13.60
C GLN A 258 -15.33 -2.20 -12.15
N VAL A 259 -14.63 -1.51 -11.24
CA VAL A 259 -15.07 -1.27 -9.86
C VAL A 259 -16.43 -0.57 -9.85
N ASP A 260 -16.59 0.48 -10.65
CA ASP A 260 -17.85 1.22 -10.73
C ASP A 260 -18.98 0.38 -11.30
N GLU A 261 -18.69 -0.51 -12.25
CA GLU A 261 -19.63 -1.49 -12.76
C GLU A 261 -20.03 -2.50 -11.68
N PHE A 262 -19.08 -3.06 -10.93
CA PHE A 262 -19.34 -3.93 -9.81
C PHE A 262 -20.28 -3.26 -8.79
N LEU A 263 -19.98 -2.02 -8.39
CA LEU A 263 -20.80 -1.26 -7.45
C LEU A 263 -22.20 -0.95 -7.99
N ARG A 264 -22.35 -0.72 -9.31
CA ARG A 264 -23.66 -0.58 -9.97
C ARG A 264 -24.47 -1.86 -9.92
N GLN A 265 -23.84 -3.00 -10.21
CA GLN A 265 -24.52 -4.30 -10.19
C GLN A 265 -24.94 -4.69 -8.77
N ARG A 266 -24.11 -4.37 -7.77
CA ARG A 266 -24.34 -4.71 -6.37
C ARG A 266 -25.35 -3.80 -5.67
N TYR A 267 -25.23 -2.49 -5.85
CA TYR A 267 -26.09 -1.49 -5.21
C TYR A 267 -26.99 -0.86 -6.26
N SER A 268 -28.27 -1.27 -6.26
CA SER A 268 -29.27 -0.72 -7.18
C SER A 268 -29.40 0.80 -7.05
N TYR A 269 -30.03 1.43 -8.04
CA TYR A 269 -30.29 2.86 -8.07
C TYR A 269 -30.95 3.39 -6.78
N TRP A 270 -31.87 2.62 -6.19
CA TRP A 270 -32.57 2.97 -4.95
C TRP A 270 -31.65 2.97 -3.72
N ARG A 271 -30.48 2.33 -3.83
CA ARG A 271 -29.41 2.33 -2.82
C ARG A 271 -28.27 3.26 -3.20
N ARG A 272 -28.54 4.35 -3.95
CA ARG A 272 -27.57 5.39 -4.34
C ARG A 272 -26.72 5.91 -3.18
N GLY A 273 -27.29 6.06 -1.99
CA GLY A 273 -26.56 6.42 -0.78
C GLY A 273 -25.51 5.37 -0.38
N LYS A 274 -25.88 4.08 -0.35
CA LYS A 274 -24.94 2.97 -0.11
C LYS A 274 -23.89 2.88 -1.21
N ARG A 275 -24.27 3.09 -2.47
CA ARG A 275 -23.35 3.09 -3.62
C ARG A 275 -22.32 4.21 -3.53
N ARG A 276 -22.73 5.43 -3.16
CA ARG A 276 -21.81 6.56 -2.96
C ARG A 276 -20.83 6.24 -1.82
N ARG A 277 -21.32 5.79 -0.66
CA ARG A 277 -20.48 5.37 0.46
C ARG A 277 -19.50 4.25 0.07
N ALA A 278 -19.96 3.24 -0.68
CA ALA A 278 -19.09 2.17 -1.19
C ALA A 278 -17.96 2.72 -2.06
N ARG A 279 -18.28 3.64 -2.98
CA ARG A 279 -17.30 4.27 -3.86
C ARG A 279 -16.30 5.12 -3.07
N ASP A 280 -16.77 5.86 -2.07
CA ASP A 280 -15.92 6.66 -1.19
C ASP A 280 -14.97 5.77 -0.38
N LEU A 281 -15.43 4.58 0.05
CA LEU A 281 -14.57 3.58 0.70
C LEU A 281 -13.50 3.04 -0.26
N VAL A 282 -13.86 2.68 -1.49
CA VAL A 282 -12.89 2.14 -2.46
C VAL A 282 -11.81 3.17 -2.80
N LYS A 283 -12.17 4.44 -2.95
CA LYS A 283 -11.21 5.53 -3.22
C LYS A 283 -10.17 5.73 -2.13
N LYS A 284 -10.45 5.32 -0.89
CA LYS A 284 -9.50 5.38 0.23
C LYS A 284 -8.46 4.25 0.20
N ILE A 285 -8.53 3.36 -0.78
CA ILE A 285 -7.67 2.18 -0.90
C ILE A 285 -6.71 2.40 -2.06
N PRO A 286 -5.48 2.87 -1.80
CA PRO A 286 -4.52 3.14 -2.86
C PRO A 286 -3.94 1.87 -3.51
N LEU A 287 -4.17 0.68 -2.94
CA LEU A 287 -3.48 -0.55 -3.35
C LEU A 287 -4.22 -1.26 -4.50
N LEU A 288 -3.56 -1.30 -5.66
CA LEU A 288 -4.04 -1.88 -6.92
C LEU A 288 -4.44 -3.36 -6.78
N SER A 289 -3.64 -4.18 -6.10
CA SER A 289 -3.73 -5.65 -6.07
C SER A 289 -4.89 -6.24 -5.27
N VAL A 290 -5.54 -5.47 -4.39
CA VAL A 290 -6.47 -6.04 -3.40
C VAL A 290 -7.95 -5.92 -3.82
N ARG A 291 -8.23 -5.20 -4.92
CA ARG A 291 -9.57 -4.71 -5.24
C ARG A 291 -10.63 -5.84 -5.28
N PRO A 292 -10.44 -6.98 -5.96
CA PRO A 292 -11.49 -8.01 -6.02
C PRO A 292 -11.83 -8.62 -4.65
N MET A 293 -10.82 -8.85 -3.79
CA MET A 293 -11.05 -9.35 -2.44
C MET A 293 -11.72 -8.32 -1.54
N LEU A 294 -11.24 -7.07 -1.55
CA LEU A 294 -11.80 -6.00 -0.71
C LEU A 294 -13.24 -5.66 -1.09
N LEU A 295 -13.55 -5.67 -2.39
CA LEU A 295 -14.90 -5.47 -2.90
C LEU A 295 -15.91 -6.47 -2.33
N ALA A 296 -15.48 -7.69 -1.99
CA ALA A 296 -16.34 -8.69 -1.36
C ALA A 296 -16.79 -8.27 0.05
N TYR A 297 -15.97 -7.51 0.78
CA TYR A 297 -16.20 -7.11 2.17
C TYR A 297 -16.81 -5.70 2.34
N ILE A 298 -16.90 -4.90 1.26
CA ILE A 298 -17.62 -3.60 1.27
C ILE A 298 -19.03 -3.64 1.90
N PRO A 299 -19.87 -4.67 1.69
CA PRO A 299 -21.17 -4.76 2.34
C PRO A 299 -21.06 -4.74 3.86
N ASP A 300 -20.19 -5.60 4.39
CA ASP A 300 -19.97 -5.75 5.81
C ASP A 300 -19.43 -4.44 6.40
N LEU A 301 -18.56 -3.75 5.66
CA LEU A 301 -18.05 -2.43 6.00
C LEU A 301 -19.16 -1.38 6.06
N LEU A 302 -20.08 -1.37 5.10
CA LEU A 302 -21.22 -0.44 5.11
C LEU A 302 -22.25 -0.77 6.20
N GLU A 303 -22.43 -2.05 6.52
CA GLU A 303 -23.40 -2.54 7.50
C GLU A 303 -22.91 -2.36 8.94
N SER A 304 -21.60 -2.50 9.19
CA SER A 304 -20.99 -2.23 10.50
C SER A 304 -21.22 -0.80 11.01
N GLY A 305 -21.59 0.13 10.13
CA GLY A 305 -21.72 1.55 10.47
C GLY A 305 -20.38 2.23 10.78
N ALA A 306 -19.25 1.51 10.66
CA ALA A 306 -17.93 2.03 10.97
C ALA A 306 -17.61 3.25 10.10
N LYS A 307 -17.25 4.36 10.76
CA LYS A 307 -16.72 5.53 10.08
C LYS A 307 -15.25 5.25 9.73
N ILE A 308 -15.03 4.94 8.46
CA ILE A 308 -13.70 4.70 7.89
C ILE A 308 -13.21 6.03 7.33
N ASP A 309 -12.40 6.72 8.11
CA ASP A 309 -11.72 7.96 7.74
C ASP A 309 -10.40 7.64 7.02
N TYR A 310 -9.68 6.59 7.46
CA TYR A 310 -8.33 6.20 7.04
C TYR A 310 -8.26 4.77 6.48
N SER A 311 -7.20 4.48 5.70
CA SER A 311 -7.01 3.16 5.09
C SER A 311 -6.73 2.07 6.13
N PHE A 312 -5.97 2.32 7.20
CA PHE A 312 -5.72 1.30 8.23
C PHE A 312 -7.00 0.79 8.92
N GLN A 313 -8.04 1.62 9.01
CA GLN A 313 -9.32 1.23 9.62
C GLN A 313 -10.07 0.20 8.77
N LEU A 314 -9.91 0.28 7.45
CA LEU A 314 -10.42 -0.74 6.54
C LEU A 314 -9.72 -2.07 6.79
N TYR A 315 -8.39 -2.06 6.89
CA TYR A 315 -7.59 -3.25 7.20
C TYR A 315 -7.96 -3.87 8.55
N GLU A 316 -8.19 -3.04 9.58
CA GLU A 316 -8.70 -3.51 10.87
C GLU A 316 -10.02 -4.28 10.69
N VAL A 317 -11.01 -3.70 9.99
CA VAL A 317 -12.30 -4.36 9.82
C VAL A 317 -12.18 -5.64 8.99
N LEU A 318 -11.29 -5.69 7.99
CA LEU A 318 -11.07 -6.90 7.19
C LEU A 318 -10.49 -8.04 8.03
N VAL A 319 -9.50 -7.73 8.87
CA VAL A 319 -8.90 -8.70 9.78
C VAL A 319 -9.94 -9.17 10.79
N GLU A 320 -10.75 -8.28 11.37
CA GLU A 320 -11.83 -8.65 12.29
C GLU A 320 -12.88 -9.53 11.62
N LYS A 321 -13.34 -9.20 10.41
CA LYS A 321 -14.31 -10.01 9.66
C LYS A 321 -13.77 -11.38 9.28
N TRP A 322 -12.48 -11.47 8.97
CA TRP A 322 -11.81 -12.74 8.79
C TRP A 322 -11.83 -13.58 10.08
N LEU A 323 -11.44 -12.99 11.21
CA LEU A 323 -11.45 -13.67 12.52
C LEU A 323 -12.84 -14.17 12.91
N GLU A 324 -13.86 -13.34 12.71
CA GLU A 324 -15.27 -13.71 12.93
C GLU A 324 -15.67 -14.93 12.09
N ARG A 325 -15.24 -14.98 10.82
CA ARG A 325 -15.56 -16.11 9.94
C ARG A 325 -14.88 -17.40 10.38
N GLU A 326 -13.62 -17.34 10.79
CA GLU A 326 -12.88 -18.53 11.23
C GLU A 326 -13.23 -18.96 12.67
N SER A 327 -13.98 -18.13 13.41
CA SER A 327 -14.30 -18.35 14.83
C SER A 327 -14.97 -19.69 15.14
N HIS A 328 -15.60 -20.33 14.14
CA HIS A 328 -16.25 -21.62 14.31
C HIS A 328 -15.28 -22.80 14.53
N TRP A 329 -13.99 -22.63 14.20
CA TRP A 329 -13.00 -23.71 14.31
C TRP A 329 -11.68 -23.29 14.98
N VAL A 330 -11.49 -22.00 15.25
CA VAL A 330 -10.29 -21.47 15.91
C VAL A 330 -10.63 -20.28 16.79
N ASN A 331 -9.95 -20.14 17.92
CA ASN A 331 -10.14 -19.01 18.82
C ASN A 331 -9.69 -17.69 18.14
N PRO A 332 -10.59 -16.70 17.96
CA PRO A 332 -10.27 -15.45 17.26
C PRO A 332 -9.14 -14.64 17.91
N LYS A 333 -9.08 -14.60 19.25
CA LYS A 333 -8.05 -13.84 19.96
C LYS A 333 -6.67 -14.47 19.80
N ALA A 334 -6.59 -15.79 19.91
CA ALA A 334 -5.35 -16.53 19.70
C ALA A 334 -4.83 -16.36 18.27
N LEU A 335 -5.74 -16.48 17.28
CA LEU A 335 -5.41 -16.31 15.88
C LEU A 335 -4.97 -14.88 15.53
N ARG A 336 -5.62 -13.86 16.10
CA ARG A 336 -5.22 -12.46 15.98
C ARG A 336 -3.82 -12.23 16.50
N GLN A 337 -3.57 -12.68 17.74
CA GLN A 337 -2.27 -12.54 18.39
C GLN A 337 -1.16 -13.24 17.62
N PHE A 338 -1.43 -14.44 17.11
CA PHE A 338 -0.48 -15.19 16.28
C PHE A 338 -0.18 -14.44 14.98
N SER A 339 -1.21 -13.98 14.28
CA SER A 339 -1.06 -13.26 13.01
C SER A 339 -0.28 -11.95 13.18
N GLU A 340 -0.54 -11.20 14.23
CA GLU A 340 0.20 -9.96 14.53
C GLU A 340 1.68 -10.23 14.81
N ARG A 341 2.00 -11.25 15.62
CA ARG A 341 3.40 -11.63 15.90
C ARG A 341 4.10 -12.20 14.67
N LEU A 342 3.39 -12.99 13.87
CA LEU A 342 3.91 -13.54 12.62
C LEU A 342 4.23 -12.43 11.61
N ALA A 343 3.44 -11.36 11.54
CA ALA A 343 3.76 -10.23 10.69
C ALA A 343 5.07 -9.54 11.08
N VAL A 344 5.34 -9.39 12.39
CA VAL A 344 6.59 -8.84 12.90
C VAL A 344 7.76 -9.76 12.59
N ASP A 345 7.61 -11.06 12.87
CA ASP A 345 8.65 -12.07 12.64
C ASP A 345 9.03 -12.19 11.15
N LEU A 346 8.03 -12.31 10.25
CA LEU A 346 8.27 -12.40 8.82
C LEU A 346 9.00 -11.16 8.29
N TYR A 347 8.62 -9.98 8.74
CA TYR A 347 9.26 -8.74 8.28
C TYR A 347 10.65 -8.58 8.86
N ALA A 348 10.84 -8.80 10.16
CA ALA A 348 12.13 -8.64 10.84
C ALA A 348 13.19 -9.62 10.28
N ASN A 349 12.79 -10.85 9.99
CA ASN A 349 13.68 -11.91 9.51
C ASN A 349 13.71 -12.06 7.98
N ARG A 350 13.12 -11.12 7.22
CA ARG A 350 13.05 -11.22 5.74
C ARG A 350 14.40 -11.31 5.05
N GLN A 351 15.42 -10.61 5.58
CA GLN A 351 16.77 -10.62 4.99
C GLN A 351 17.47 -11.96 5.23
N SER A 352 17.37 -12.53 6.43
CA SER A 352 17.97 -13.82 6.74
C SER A 352 17.27 -14.98 6.04
N ARG A 353 15.93 -14.90 5.87
CA ARG A 353 15.13 -15.89 5.14
C ARG A 353 15.15 -15.71 3.62
N GLY A 354 15.67 -14.59 3.13
CA GLY A 354 15.64 -14.21 1.71
C GLY A 354 14.24 -13.91 1.15
N ALA A 355 13.19 -13.94 1.98
CA ALA A 355 11.81 -13.65 1.60
C ALA A 355 10.91 -13.45 2.84
N GLU A 356 9.75 -12.83 2.65
CA GLU A 356 8.69 -12.66 3.68
C GLU A 356 7.83 -13.93 3.80
N ARG A 357 8.47 -15.10 3.99
CA ARG A 357 7.84 -16.41 4.09
C ARG A 357 8.47 -17.28 5.18
N ILE A 358 7.76 -18.32 5.60
CA ILE A 358 8.18 -19.21 6.68
C ILE A 358 7.82 -20.69 6.41
N PRO A 359 8.74 -21.65 6.61
CA PRO A 359 8.43 -23.07 6.51
C PRO A 359 7.35 -23.53 7.50
N ARG A 360 6.52 -24.49 7.11
CA ARG A 360 5.47 -25.05 7.98
C ARG A 360 5.96 -25.52 9.36
N PRO A 361 7.11 -26.24 9.48
CA PRO A 361 7.58 -26.69 10.78
C PRO A 361 7.91 -25.54 11.73
N GLU A 362 8.40 -24.43 11.18
CA GLU A 362 8.77 -23.24 11.96
C GLU A 362 7.52 -22.50 12.50
N LEU A 363 6.40 -22.48 11.75
CA LEU A 363 5.13 -21.92 12.24
C LEU A 363 4.66 -22.57 13.55
N ALA A 364 4.71 -23.91 13.61
CA ALA A 364 4.31 -24.68 14.78
C ALA A 364 5.23 -24.39 15.98
N VAL A 365 6.53 -24.22 15.72
CA VAL A 365 7.51 -23.81 16.73
C VAL A 365 7.18 -22.42 17.25
N LEU A 366 6.93 -21.43 16.37
CA LEU A 366 6.60 -20.07 16.79
C LEU A 366 5.33 -20.00 17.64
N ALA A 367 4.28 -20.74 17.28
CA ALA A 367 3.05 -20.79 18.08
C ALA A 367 3.33 -21.26 19.53
N LYS A 368 4.17 -22.30 19.68
CA LYS A 368 4.62 -22.82 20.97
C LYS A 368 5.52 -21.81 21.70
N THR A 369 6.51 -21.24 21.02
CA THR A 369 7.43 -20.23 21.57
C THR A 369 6.69 -19.00 22.09
N TRP A 370 5.63 -18.59 21.39
CA TRP A 370 4.81 -17.44 21.76
C TRP A 370 3.75 -17.76 22.81
N ASN A 371 3.66 -19.01 23.26
CA ASN A 371 2.67 -19.52 24.20
C ASN A 371 1.23 -19.24 23.73
N ILE A 372 0.96 -19.49 22.44
CA ILE A 372 -0.38 -19.30 21.84
C ILE A 372 -0.99 -20.68 21.62
N SER A 373 -2.16 -20.92 22.22
CA SER A 373 -2.89 -22.19 22.11
C SER A 373 -3.56 -22.33 20.74
N LEU A 374 -2.76 -22.74 19.74
CA LEU A 374 -3.21 -23.08 18.39
C LEU A 374 -2.57 -24.41 17.99
N GLU A 375 -3.39 -25.29 17.42
CA GLU A 375 -2.92 -26.56 16.87
C GLU A 375 -2.28 -26.37 15.48
N ASP A 376 -1.35 -27.24 15.10
CA ASP A 376 -0.56 -27.10 13.86
C ASP A 376 -1.40 -26.98 12.59
N TRP A 377 -2.56 -27.63 12.53
CA TRP A 377 -3.48 -27.51 11.39
C TRP A 377 -4.20 -26.15 11.38
N GLN A 378 -4.44 -25.54 12.55
CA GLN A 378 -5.13 -24.26 12.68
C GLN A 378 -4.28 -23.08 12.17
N LEU A 379 -2.95 -23.21 12.22
CA LEU A 379 -1.98 -22.20 11.74
C LEU A 379 -1.99 -22.04 10.22
N SER A 380 -2.50 -23.04 9.50
CA SER A 380 -2.53 -23.07 8.02
C SER A 380 -3.89 -22.69 7.42
N GLY A 381 -4.83 -22.24 8.27
CA GLY A 381 -6.22 -21.95 7.91
C GLY A 381 -6.39 -20.91 6.80
N ARG A 382 -7.24 -21.27 5.84
CA ARG A 382 -7.39 -20.66 4.51
C ARG A 382 -7.87 -19.21 4.59
N SER A 383 -7.01 -18.26 4.21
CA SER A 383 -7.30 -17.01 3.44
C SER A 383 -6.36 -15.86 3.78
N LEU A 384 -5.83 -15.82 5.01
CA LEU A 384 -4.92 -14.76 5.44
C LEU A 384 -3.45 -15.17 5.29
N LEU A 385 -3.17 -16.47 5.33
CA LEU A 385 -1.91 -17.06 4.90
C LEU A 385 -2.13 -17.92 3.64
N ASN A 386 -1.12 -17.93 2.78
CA ASN A 386 -1.03 -18.75 1.58
C ASN A 386 0.21 -19.62 1.64
N ARG A 387 0.09 -20.85 1.14
CA ARG A 387 1.21 -21.79 0.96
C ARG A 387 1.80 -21.63 -0.45
N ASP A 388 3.12 -21.59 -0.58
CA ASP A 388 3.83 -21.66 -1.87
C ASP A 388 4.13 -23.12 -2.27
N ALA A 389 4.71 -23.35 -3.45
CA ALA A 389 5.01 -24.71 -3.92
C ALA A 389 6.06 -25.44 -3.06
N GLU A 390 6.99 -24.73 -2.41
CA GLU A 390 7.95 -25.33 -1.47
C GLU A 390 7.30 -25.69 -0.13
N GLY A 391 6.06 -25.26 0.08
CA GLY A 391 5.33 -25.46 1.31
C GLY A 391 5.61 -24.46 2.42
N ASN A 392 6.22 -23.32 2.10
CA ASN A 392 6.33 -22.17 2.98
C ASN A 392 5.02 -21.39 3.00
N TYR A 393 4.82 -20.63 4.07
CA TYR A 393 3.65 -19.80 4.30
C TYR A 393 4.02 -18.33 4.25
N LYS A 394 3.15 -17.51 3.65
CA LYS A 394 3.24 -16.05 3.65
C LYS A 394 1.86 -15.44 3.76
N PHE A 395 1.77 -14.14 4.11
CA PHE A 395 0.50 -13.44 4.08
C PHE A 395 -0.11 -13.42 2.69
N ALA A 396 -1.43 -13.60 2.62
CA ALA A 396 -2.17 -13.64 1.36
C ALA A 396 -2.11 -12.33 0.60
N HIS A 397 -1.92 -11.23 1.32
CA HIS A 397 -1.59 -9.94 0.75
C HIS A 397 -0.57 -9.23 1.64
N ARG A 398 0.50 -8.70 1.03
CA ARG A 398 1.61 -8.04 1.75
C ARG A 398 1.11 -6.90 2.63
N SER A 399 0.16 -6.10 2.16
CA SER A 399 -0.35 -4.97 2.95
C SER A 399 -1.15 -5.34 4.18
N ILE A 400 -1.63 -6.60 4.31
CA ILE A 400 -2.19 -7.06 5.58
C ILE A 400 -1.05 -7.32 6.58
N MET A 401 0.05 -7.93 6.14
CA MET A 401 1.26 -8.07 6.96
C MET A 401 1.77 -6.69 7.40
N GLU A 402 1.88 -5.74 6.47
CA GLU A 402 2.34 -4.38 6.76
C GLU A 402 1.45 -3.66 7.78
N TYR A 403 0.13 -3.81 7.64
CA TYR A 403 -0.82 -3.26 8.60
C TYR A 403 -0.67 -3.90 10.00
N LEU A 404 -0.58 -5.23 10.09
CA LEU A 404 -0.41 -5.95 11.35
C LEU A 404 0.93 -5.62 12.02
N TYR A 405 1.99 -5.46 11.22
CA TYR A 405 3.29 -4.99 11.68
C TYR A 405 3.17 -3.60 12.33
N VAL A 406 2.55 -2.64 11.62
CA VAL A 406 2.35 -1.28 12.14
C VAL A 406 1.48 -1.29 13.38
N LYS A 407 0.46 -2.15 13.44
CA LYS A 407 -0.37 -2.33 14.64
C LYS A 407 0.48 -2.70 15.87
N ARG A 408 1.40 -3.65 15.73
CA ARG A 408 2.34 -4.04 16.81
C ARG A 408 3.34 -2.94 17.15
N LEU A 409 3.88 -2.26 16.15
CA LEU A 409 4.78 -1.11 16.33
C LEU A 409 4.10 -0.01 17.16
N THR A 410 2.84 0.33 16.83
CA THR A 410 2.06 1.33 17.58
C THR A 410 1.68 0.87 18.99
N ALA A 411 1.65 -0.43 19.24
CA ALA A 411 1.46 -1.01 20.57
C ALA A 411 2.77 -1.12 21.38
N GLY A 412 3.90 -0.65 20.83
CA GLY A 412 5.18 -0.64 21.53
C GLY A 412 5.96 -1.94 21.51
N ASP A 413 5.69 -2.83 20.54
CA ASP A 413 6.44 -4.06 20.38
C ASP A 413 7.93 -3.79 20.09
N GLN A 414 8.81 -4.28 20.97
CA GLN A 414 10.25 -4.09 20.82
C GLN A 414 10.81 -4.82 19.61
N ALA A 415 10.18 -5.90 19.16
CA ALA A 415 10.60 -6.64 17.96
C ALA A 415 10.42 -5.81 16.67
N CYS A 416 9.68 -4.69 16.72
CA CYS A 416 9.53 -3.78 15.59
C CYS A 416 10.65 -2.71 15.49
N ARG A 417 11.60 -2.67 16.43
CA ARG A 417 12.64 -1.62 16.47
C ARG A 417 13.70 -1.85 15.39
N GLY A 418 14.19 -0.75 14.81
CA GLY A 418 15.34 -0.75 13.89
C GLY A 418 15.06 -1.26 12.47
N ALA A 419 13.82 -1.67 12.16
CA ALA A 419 13.48 -2.09 10.81
C ALA A 419 13.19 -0.89 9.89
N ASP A 420 13.79 -0.88 8.70
CA ASP A 420 13.39 0.03 7.63
C ASP A 420 11.94 -0.25 7.24
N LEU A 421 11.09 0.77 7.32
CA LEU A 421 9.66 0.64 7.02
C LEU A 421 9.40 0.78 5.51
N THR A 422 8.47 -0.01 4.99
CA THR A 422 7.96 0.16 3.62
C THR A 422 7.15 1.45 3.48
N ASP A 423 6.89 1.90 2.25
CA ASP A 423 6.08 3.10 2.03
C ASP A 423 4.63 2.93 2.49
N GLN A 424 4.08 1.72 2.37
CA GLN A 424 2.75 1.41 2.87
C GLN A 424 2.71 1.39 4.41
N MET A 425 3.73 0.86 5.09
CA MET A 425 3.84 0.95 6.55
C MET A 425 3.93 2.41 7.02
N LYS A 426 4.72 3.24 6.32
CA LYS A 426 4.78 4.69 6.59
C LYS A 426 3.43 5.37 6.38
N ALA A 427 2.68 4.98 5.35
CA ALA A 427 1.33 5.50 5.12
C ALA A 427 0.40 5.17 6.29
N PHE A 428 0.37 3.91 6.73
CA PHE A 428 -0.42 3.52 7.91
C PHE A 428 0.00 4.27 9.17
N LEU A 429 1.30 4.43 9.44
CA LEU A 429 1.76 5.20 10.58
C LEU A 429 1.31 6.67 10.55
N ARG A 430 1.37 7.34 9.39
CA ARG A 430 0.88 8.73 9.26
C ARG A 430 -0.60 8.83 9.60
N GLU A 431 -1.40 7.84 9.25
CA GLU A 431 -2.82 7.80 9.58
C GLU A 431 -3.07 7.46 11.06
N MET A 432 -2.24 6.59 11.66
CA MET A 432 -2.43 6.11 13.03
C MET A 432 -1.89 7.07 14.09
N ILE A 433 -0.81 7.82 13.82
CA ILE A 433 -0.17 8.72 14.79
C ILE A 433 -1.12 9.79 15.35
N PRO A 434 -1.87 10.55 14.53
CA PRO A 434 -2.78 11.57 15.03
C PRO A 434 -3.77 10.99 16.03
N ARG A 435 -4.30 9.80 15.72
CA ARG A 435 -5.21 9.07 16.59
C ARG A 435 -4.52 8.62 17.88
N HIS A 436 -3.30 8.09 17.79
CA HIS A 436 -2.52 7.64 18.95
C HIS A 436 -2.23 8.78 19.94
N ILE A 437 -1.84 9.95 19.42
CA ILE A 437 -1.60 11.17 20.21
C ILE A 437 -2.90 11.68 20.83
N ASN A 438 -3.98 11.78 20.05
CA ASN A 438 -5.28 12.23 20.55
C ASN A 438 -5.84 11.30 21.66
N GLU A 439 -5.55 10.01 21.59
CA GLU A 439 -5.89 9.03 22.63
C GLU A 439 -4.91 9.04 23.84
N LYS A 440 -3.95 9.99 23.88
CA LYS A 440 -2.94 10.16 24.93
C LYS A 440 -2.11 8.89 25.22
N LYS A 441 -1.88 8.09 24.18
CA LYS A 441 -1.06 6.87 24.31
C LYS A 441 0.43 7.22 24.27
N PRO A 442 1.28 6.53 25.04
CA PRO A 442 2.72 6.78 25.06
C PRO A 442 3.32 6.53 23.67
N ILE A 443 4.24 7.40 23.24
CA ILE A 443 4.96 7.24 21.98
C ILE A 443 6.16 6.34 22.23
N HIS A 444 6.06 5.10 21.77
CA HIS A 444 7.10 4.08 21.96
C HIS A 444 8.32 4.33 21.06
N ASP A 445 9.50 3.84 21.47
CA ASP A 445 10.78 4.11 20.79
C ASP A 445 10.76 3.87 19.27
N GLY A 446 10.09 2.82 18.81
CA GLY A 446 9.97 2.52 17.38
C GLY A 446 9.17 3.57 16.58
N MET A 447 8.31 4.36 17.23
CA MET A 447 7.54 5.43 16.61
C MET A 447 8.24 6.80 16.67
N LYS A 448 9.06 7.05 17.70
CA LYS A 448 9.59 8.38 18.01
C LYS A 448 10.32 9.03 16.81
N ALA A 449 11.20 8.27 16.17
CA ALA A 449 11.92 8.73 14.98
C ALA A 449 10.98 9.08 13.81
N PHE A 450 9.92 8.32 13.65
CA PHE A 450 8.94 8.58 12.61
C PHE A 450 8.07 9.81 12.92
N VAL A 451 7.62 9.98 14.17
CA VAL A 451 6.89 11.17 14.61
C VAL A 451 7.75 12.42 14.39
N TRP A 452 9.02 12.38 14.81
CA TRP A 452 9.96 13.48 14.58
C TRP A 452 10.08 13.83 13.10
N LYS A 453 10.29 12.82 12.24
CA LYS A 453 10.38 13.02 10.79
C LYS A 453 9.11 13.62 10.19
N VAL A 454 7.93 13.20 10.68
CA VAL A 454 6.64 13.78 10.25
C VAL A 454 6.57 15.25 10.64
N ILE A 455 6.97 15.63 11.86
CA ILE A 455 7.01 17.02 12.31
C ILE A 455 7.91 17.83 11.38
N GLN A 456 9.17 17.41 11.19
CA GLN A 456 10.13 18.09 10.32
C GLN A 456 9.58 18.31 8.91
N GLN A 457 9.02 17.27 8.30
CA GLN A 457 8.48 17.33 6.94
C GLN A 457 7.33 18.32 6.80
N HIS A 458 6.40 18.37 7.77
CA HIS A 458 5.26 19.28 7.70
C HIS A 458 5.68 20.71 7.95
N ILE A 459 6.57 20.95 8.91
CA ILE A 459 7.06 22.30 9.21
C ILE A 459 7.87 22.86 8.03
N ILE A 460 8.80 22.08 7.47
CA ILE A 460 9.58 22.49 6.28
C ILE A 460 8.65 22.77 5.09
N ALA A 461 7.62 21.94 4.90
CA ALA A 461 6.65 22.09 3.81
C ALA A 461 5.55 23.12 4.08
N GLN A 462 5.55 23.80 5.23
CA GLN A 462 4.49 24.72 5.70
C GLN A 462 3.08 24.09 5.63
N LYS A 463 2.97 22.82 5.97
CA LYS A 463 1.70 22.10 6.04
C LYS A 463 1.20 22.04 7.48
N PRO A 464 -0.12 22.07 7.72
CA PRO A 464 -0.66 21.88 9.06
C PRO A 464 -0.22 20.52 9.59
N LEU A 465 0.26 20.49 10.83
CA LEU A 465 0.53 19.24 11.50
C LEU A 465 -0.79 18.50 11.74
N PRO A 466 -0.78 17.16 11.64
CA PRO A 466 -2.00 16.39 11.86
C PRO A 466 -2.31 16.20 13.35
N PHE A 467 -1.55 16.83 14.24
CA PHE A 467 -1.67 16.79 15.70
C PHE A 467 -1.10 18.06 16.33
N ASP A 468 -1.44 18.29 17.59
CA ASP A 468 -0.97 19.41 18.41
C ASP A 468 0.42 19.11 19.00
N LEU A 469 1.41 19.96 18.71
CA LEU A 469 2.80 19.81 19.21
C LEU A 469 2.89 19.86 20.73
N THR A 470 2.00 20.60 21.39
CA THR A 470 2.04 20.76 22.85
C THR A 470 1.68 19.47 23.60
N GLN A 471 1.09 18.50 22.89
CA GLN A 471 0.68 17.20 23.44
C GLN A 471 1.70 16.09 23.15
N ILE A 472 2.83 16.42 22.51
CA ILE A 472 3.84 15.43 22.12
C ILE A 472 4.97 15.43 23.14
N ASP A 473 5.26 14.23 23.62
CA ASP A 473 6.47 13.94 24.39
C ASP A 473 7.13 12.69 23.78
N LEU A 474 8.34 12.86 23.24
CA LEU A 474 9.15 11.73 22.73
C LEU A 474 10.12 11.19 23.80
N GLY A 475 10.03 11.66 25.05
CA GLY A 475 10.92 11.27 26.13
C GLY A 475 12.38 11.50 25.78
N GLU A 476 13.25 10.56 26.14
CA GLU A 476 14.72 10.62 25.95
C GLU A 476 15.20 10.52 24.48
N TYR A 477 14.30 10.56 23.50
CA TYR A 477 14.71 10.49 22.09
C TYR A 477 15.44 11.77 21.67
N ARG A 478 16.71 11.63 21.28
CA ARG A 478 17.55 12.71 20.76
C ARG A 478 17.60 12.62 19.23
N PRO A 479 16.76 13.40 18.52
CA PRO A 479 16.80 13.40 17.06
C PRO A 479 18.05 14.09 16.51
N PRO A 480 18.42 13.82 15.24
CA PRO A 480 19.46 14.58 14.56
C PRO A 480 19.03 16.04 14.34
N LEU A 481 20.01 16.95 14.34
CA LEU A 481 19.80 18.37 14.09
C LEU A 481 19.38 18.61 12.64
N ARG A 482 18.43 19.52 12.43
CA ARG A 482 18.00 19.92 11.09
C ARG A 482 19.04 20.81 10.41
N SER A 483 19.40 20.44 9.18
CA SER A 483 20.28 21.22 8.30
C SER A 483 19.56 22.09 7.26
N GLN A 484 18.27 21.84 7.00
CA GLN A 484 17.49 22.60 6.03
C GLN A 484 16.75 23.77 6.68
N PRO A 485 16.83 25.00 6.16
CA PRO A 485 16.15 26.16 6.74
C PRO A 485 14.61 26.09 6.61
N ILE A 486 13.93 26.74 7.56
CA ILE A 486 12.47 26.93 7.57
C ILE A 486 12.19 28.43 7.40
N SER A 487 11.40 28.76 6.38
CA SER A 487 11.09 30.16 6.02
C SER A 487 10.05 30.83 6.93
N ILE A 488 9.26 30.04 7.68
CA ILE A 488 8.30 30.52 8.69
C ILE A 488 8.35 29.54 9.87
N LEU A 489 9.23 29.79 10.82
CA LEU A 489 9.49 29.00 12.01
C LEU A 489 8.78 29.63 13.21
N LYS A 490 7.76 28.94 13.73
CA LYS A 490 6.90 29.43 14.81
C LYS A 490 7.40 29.04 16.20
N ASP A 491 7.08 29.87 17.19
CA ASP A 491 7.49 29.70 18.59
C ASP A 491 7.11 28.33 19.18
N ASP A 492 5.94 27.77 18.85
CA ASP A 492 5.50 26.47 19.36
C ASP A 492 6.49 25.35 18.99
N TYR A 493 6.98 25.38 17.75
CA TYR A 493 7.98 24.43 17.30
C TYR A 493 9.35 24.68 17.94
N VAL A 494 9.74 25.94 18.12
CA VAL A 494 10.99 26.29 18.82
C VAL A 494 10.95 25.77 20.26
N ASN A 495 9.87 26.04 20.99
CA ASN A 495 9.68 25.58 22.36
C ASN A 495 9.66 24.05 22.47
N PHE A 496 9.00 23.37 21.53
CA PHE A 496 9.04 21.91 21.43
C PHE A 496 10.46 21.38 21.22
N THR A 497 11.20 22.00 20.29
CA THR A 497 12.56 21.57 19.92
C THR A 497 13.55 21.79 21.05
N LEU A 498 13.50 22.93 21.74
CA LEU A 498 14.35 23.21 22.91
C LEU A 498 14.19 22.14 23.99
N LYS A 499 12.94 21.73 24.28
CA LYS A 499 12.67 20.67 25.25
C LYS A 499 13.13 19.31 24.75
N GLN A 500 12.81 18.96 23.51
CA GLN A 500 13.10 17.63 22.94
C GLN A 500 14.61 17.37 22.79
N LEU A 501 15.37 18.38 22.38
CA LEU A 501 16.83 18.33 22.28
C LEU A 501 17.54 18.70 23.59
N ASP A 502 16.79 19.13 24.61
CA ASP A 502 17.31 19.55 25.93
C ASP A 502 18.32 20.71 25.83
N PHE A 503 18.06 21.62 24.90
CA PHE A 503 18.87 22.82 24.70
C PHE A 503 18.58 23.85 25.79
N PHE A 504 19.65 24.47 26.28
CA PHE A 504 19.54 25.57 27.23
C PHE A 504 19.02 26.83 26.55
N ASP A 505 18.02 27.47 27.15
CA ASP A 505 17.60 28.85 26.84
C ASP A 505 17.21 29.51 28.16
N SER A 506 17.81 30.65 28.50
CA SER A 506 17.62 31.31 29.81
C SER A 506 16.16 31.64 30.12
N SER A 507 15.33 31.83 29.10
CA SER A 507 13.93 32.25 29.22
C SER A 507 12.94 31.11 28.92
N ARG A 508 13.22 30.29 27.90
CA ARG A 508 12.29 29.27 27.39
C ARG A 508 12.56 27.89 27.97
N HIS A 509 13.79 27.59 28.37
CA HIS A 509 14.20 26.28 28.88
C HIS A 509 15.47 26.36 29.74
N SER A 510 15.38 27.01 30.90
CA SER A 510 16.53 27.28 31.78
C SER A 510 17.11 26.03 32.45
N THR A 511 16.40 24.91 32.40
CA THR A 511 16.85 23.60 32.90
C THR A 511 17.57 22.77 31.84
N GLY A 512 17.67 23.26 30.60
CA GLY A 512 18.31 22.56 29.49
C GLY A 512 19.76 22.24 29.78
N LYS A 513 20.17 20.99 29.54
CA LYS A 513 21.55 20.54 29.80
C LYS A 513 22.50 20.80 28.63
N GLY A 514 21.99 21.13 27.45
CA GLY A 514 22.79 21.28 26.24
C GLY A 514 23.35 19.95 25.74
N ILE A 515 24.34 20.02 24.86
CA ILE A 515 25.05 18.86 24.32
C ILE A 515 26.41 18.75 25.00
N ALA A 516 26.81 17.51 25.34
CA ALA A 516 28.17 17.24 25.77
C ALA A 516 29.10 17.19 24.54
N HIS A 517 29.65 18.35 24.18
CA HIS A 517 30.45 18.50 22.96
C HIS A 517 31.82 17.82 23.03
N GLN A 518 32.34 17.49 21.85
CA GLN A 518 33.70 16.99 21.65
C GLN A 518 34.38 17.82 20.57
N TYR A 519 34.81 19.02 20.96
CA TYR A 519 35.38 19.99 20.03
C TYR A 519 36.85 19.70 19.69
N GLU A 520 37.18 19.84 18.41
CA GLU A 520 38.53 19.80 17.88
C GLU A 520 38.78 21.07 17.06
N LEU A 521 39.82 21.82 17.43
CA LEU A 521 40.28 22.98 16.67
C LEU A 521 41.22 22.53 15.55
N GLN A 522 40.90 22.91 14.31
CA GLN A 522 41.78 22.70 13.16
C GLN A 522 42.15 24.02 12.50
N GLU A 523 43.41 24.12 12.09
CA GLU A 523 43.92 25.26 11.33
C GLU A 523 44.40 24.78 9.96
N LYS A 524 43.87 25.40 8.91
CA LYS A 524 44.16 25.03 7.52
C LYS A 524 44.23 26.28 6.65
N ASN A 525 45.38 26.51 6.02
CA ASN A 525 45.63 27.71 5.20
C ASN A 525 45.31 29.01 5.98
N GLU A 526 45.80 29.13 7.21
CA GLU A 526 45.56 30.28 8.12
C GLU A 526 44.09 30.47 8.55
N ALA A 527 43.18 29.58 8.13
CA ALA A 527 41.78 29.57 8.55
C ALA A 527 41.56 28.58 9.71
N LYS A 528 40.85 29.02 10.75
CA LYS A 528 40.51 28.20 11.91
C LYS A 528 39.06 27.70 11.83
N VAL A 529 38.87 26.40 12.03
CA VAL A 529 37.57 25.74 12.09
C VAL A 529 37.47 24.89 13.36
N VAL A 530 36.26 24.71 13.86
CA VAL A 530 35.96 23.83 14.99
C VAL A 530 35.12 22.68 14.47
N ILE A 531 35.60 21.45 14.66
CA ILE A 531 34.83 20.23 14.41
C ILE A 531 34.22 19.80 15.75
N ASP A 532 32.92 19.54 15.76
CA ASP A 532 32.25 18.94 16.91
C ASP A 532 31.90 17.49 16.60
N HIS A 533 32.64 16.56 17.21
CA HIS A 533 32.41 15.13 17.01
C HIS A 533 31.09 14.64 17.63
N ALA A 534 30.49 15.40 18.55
CA ALA A 534 29.19 15.05 19.14
C ALA A 534 28.02 15.29 18.17
N THR A 535 28.08 16.36 17.37
CA THR A 535 27.03 16.73 16.41
C THR A 535 27.38 16.40 14.96
N GLY A 536 28.65 16.10 14.67
CA GLY A 536 29.17 15.92 13.31
C GLY A 536 29.29 17.22 12.51
N LEU A 537 29.07 18.38 13.16
CA LEU A 537 29.10 19.69 12.53
C LEU A 537 30.51 20.28 12.50
N MET A 538 30.78 21.08 11.48
CA MET A 538 32.01 21.86 11.33
C MET A 538 31.67 23.34 11.23
N TRP A 539 32.31 24.14 12.08
CA TRP A 539 32.01 25.54 12.30
C TRP A 539 33.21 26.44 11.97
N GLN A 540 32.91 27.66 11.54
CA GLN A 540 33.90 28.73 11.52
C GLN A 540 34.28 29.08 12.97
N GLN A 541 35.57 28.97 13.32
CA GLN A 541 36.02 29.26 14.70
C GLN A 541 35.87 30.75 15.03
N SER A 542 36.25 31.60 14.09
CA SER A 542 36.09 33.05 14.13
C SER A 542 34.99 33.44 13.15
N GLY A 543 33.95 34.15 13.57
CA GLY A 543 32.87 34.58 12.69
C GLY A 543 33.20 35.84 11.88
N SER A 544 32.18 36.56 11.42
CA SER A 544 32.34 37.84 10.75
C SER A 544 33.07 38.84 11.67
N PRO A 545 33.96 39.68 11.12
CA PRO A 545 34.71 40.63 11.93
C PRO A 545 33.84 41.80 12.41
N ASN A 546 32.77 42.13 11.69
CA ASN A 546 31.86 43.21 12.03
C ASN A 546 30.41 42.70 12.07
N TYR A 547 29.55 43.46 12.72
CA TYR A 547 28.11 43.31 12.57
C TYR A 547 27.73 43.57 11.11
N ILE A 548 26.87 42.72 10.55
CA ILE A 548 26.39 42.87 9.19
C ILE A 548 24.88 42.59 9.15
N ASN A 549 24.17 43.34 8.31
CA ASN A 549 22.76 43.08 8.04
C ASN A 549 22.60 41.70 7.37
N TYR A 550 21.35 41.22 7.29
CA TYR A 550 21.09 39.87 6.80
C TYR A 550 21.46 39.67 5.31
N ALA A 551 21.29 40.68 4.47
CA ALA A 551 21.63 40.58 3.05
C ALA A 551 23.16 40.45 2.85
N ASP A 552 23.92 41.20 3.64
CA ASP A 552 25.38 41.12 3.67
C ASP A 552 25.87 39.84 4.38
N ALA A 553 25.10 39.26 5.29
CA ALA A 553 25.38 37.94 5.84
C ALA A 553 25.38 36.86 4.76
N GLU A 554 24.41 36.88 3.83
CA GLU A 554 24.42 35.98 2.68
C GLU A 554 25.60 36.24 1.74
N LYS A 555 26.00 37.51 1.58
CA LYS A 555 27.20 37.86 0.81
C LYS A 555 28.47 37.33 1.45
N TYR A 556 28.60 37.46 2.77
CA TYR A 556 29.71 36.91 3.54
C TYR A 556 29.84 35.39 3.34
N ILE A 557 28.72 34.65 3.39
CA ILE A 557 28.70 33.22 3.08
C ILE A 557 29.17 32.92 1.66
N ARG A 558 28.69 33.66 0.65
CA ARG A 558 29.15 33.51 -0.74
C ARG A 558 30.65 33.73 -0.86
N GLU A 559 31.18 34.78 -0.23
CA GLU A 559 32.61 35.05 -0.23
C GLU A 559 33.45 33.95 0.43
N LEU A 560 32.97 33.36 1.54
CA LEU A 560 33.63 32.21 2.16
C LEU A 560 33.72 31.02 1.19
N ASN A 561 32.64 30.77 0.46
CA ASN A 561 32.58 29.67 -0.50
C ASN A 561 33.45 29.91 -1.74
N ASP A 562 33.43 31.12 -2.28
CA ASP A 562 34.24 31.53 -3.43
C ASP A 562 35.74 31.45 -3.09
N LYS A 563 36.13 31.88 -1.89
CA LYS A 563 37.51 31.81 -1.39
C LYS A 563 37.91 30.42 -0.90
N ARG A 564 36.99 29.45 -0.90
CA ARG A 564 37.18 28.11 -0.34
C ARG A 564 37.77 28.16 1.08
N PHE A 565 37.13 28.87 2.00
CA PHE A 565 37.61 29.00 3.38
C PHE A 565 37.87 27.63 4.01
N ALA A 566 39.08 27.43 4.58
CA ALA A 566 39.61 26.14 5.05
C ALA A 566 39.58 24.99 4.01
N GLY A 567 39.54 25.33 2.72
CA GLY A 567 39.44 24.40 1.60
C GLY A 567 38.01 23.96 1.24
N TYR A 568 36.97 24.57 1.83
CA TYR A 568 35.56 24.16 1.66
C TYR A 568 34.72 25.25 1.00
N ASN A 569 33.70 24.85 0.23
CA ASN A 569 32.81 25.73 -0.53
C ASN A 569 31.32 25.49 -0.26
N ASP A 570 31.01 24.85 0.86
CA ASP A 570 29.66 24.48 1.31
C ASP A 570 29.29 25.15 2.65
N TRP A 571 29.87 26.30 2.95
CA TRP A 571 29.52 27.13 4.09
C TRP A 571 28.12 27.73 3.92
N ARG A 572 27.40 27.84 5.03
CA ARG A 572 26.08 28.46 5.11
C ARG A 572 25.83 29.09 6.47
N LEU A 573 24.76 29.88 6.56
CA LEU A 573 24.19 30.22 7.86
C LEU A 573 23.65 28.95 8.55
N PRO A 574 23.80 28.84 9.88
CA PRO A 574 23.26 27.72 10.64
C PRO A 574 21.74 27.81 10.72
N THR A 575 21.06 26.67 10.84
CA THR A 575 19.67 26.68 11.29
C THR A 575 19.61 27.12 12.76
N LEU A 576 18.44 27.52 13.24
CA LEU A 576 18.26 27.84 14.66
C LEU A 576 18.61 26.66 15.56
N GLU A 577 18.29 25.43 15.14
CA GLU A 577 18.64 24.21 15.87
C GLU A 577 20.14 24.01 15.99
N GLU A 578 20.88 24.18 14.90
CA GLU A 578 22.34 24.07 14.90
C GLU A 578 22.97 25.20 15.70
N ALA A 579 22.49 26.44 15.57
CA ALA A 579 23.01 27.57 16.34
C ALA A 579 22.74 27.43 17.84
N MET A 580 21.56 26.96 18.23
CA MET A 580 21.22 26.66 19.63
C MET A 580 22.00 25.47 20.18
N SER A 581 22.46 24.56 19.32
CA SER A 581 23.32 23.45 19.76
C SER A 581 24.63 23.93 20.37
N LEU A 582 25.12 25.14 20.04
CA LEU A 582 26.33 25.74 20.62
C LEU A 582 26.10 26.40 21.99
N MET A 583 24.84 26.51 22.44
CA MET A 583 24.49 27.19 23.69
C MET A 583 24.84 26.32 24.89
N GLU A 584 25.78 26.79 25.71
CA GLU A 584 26.17 26.10 26.95
C GLU A 584 25.24 26.48 28.10
N PRO A 585 24.87 25.56 29.02
CA PRO A 585 24.13 25.93 30.23
C PRO A 585 25.00 26.69 31.25
N LYS A 586 26.32 26.65 31.08
CA LYS A 586 27.29 27.30 31.96
C LYS A 586 27.85 28.56 31.31
N LEU A 587 27.96 29.63 32.09
CA LEU A 587 28.69 30.83 31.69
C LEU A 587 30.19 30.55 31.61
N HIS A 588 30.78 30.85 30.46
CA HIS A 588 32.22 30.90 30.24
C HIS A 588 32.64 32.37 30.14
N GLY A 589 32.99 32.98 31.28
CA GLY A 589 33.16 34.43 31.38
C GLY A 589 31.80 35.13 31.31
N VAL A 590 31.55 35.90 30.25
CA VAL A 590 30.27 36.61 30.03
C VAL A 590 29.36 35.96 28.99
N LEU A 591 29.75 34.83 28.38
CA LEU A 591 28.99 34.19 27.31
C LEU A 591 28.65 32.75 27.69
N TYR A 592 27.47 32.30 27.29
CA TYR A 592 27.04 30.89 27.26
C TYR A 592 27.54 30.19 26.00
N LEU A 593 28.86 30.25 25.77
CA LEU A 593 29.53 29.70 24.59
C LEU A 593 30.91 29.17 25.00
N ASP A 594 31.28 28.00 24.48
CA ASP A 594 32.58 27.40 24.76
C ASP A 594 33.74 28.32 24.33
N PRO A 595 34.79 28.50 25.16
CA PRO A 595 35.95 29.35 24.85
C PRO A 595 36.74 28.97 23.60
N ILE A 596 36.53 27.79 23.02
CA ILE A 596 37.15 27.39 21.75
C ILE A 596 36.73 28.31 20.60
N PHE A 597 35.53 28.91 20.69
CA PHE A 597 35.04 29.88 19.72
C PHE A 597 35.50 31.30 20.06
N ASP A 598 35.71 32.12 19.02
CA ASP A 598 35.97 33.55 19.21
C ASP A 598 34.78 34.22 19.92
N ARG A 599 35.10 34.91 21.02
CA ARG A 599 34.16 35.59 21.92
C ARG A 599 33.56 36.86 21.33
N LYS A 600 34.06 37.32 20.18
CA LYS A 600 33.56 38.52 19.50
C LYS A 600 32.10 38.37 19.06
N GLN A 601 31.72 37.19 18.57
CA GLN A 601 30.37 36.93 18.07
C GLN A 601 29.40 36.58 19.21
N ARG A 602 28.93 37.62 19.92
CA ARG A 602 28.00 37.49 21.06
C ARG A 602 26.58 37.09 20.67
N TRP A 603 26.19 37.33 19.42
CA TRP A 603 24.94 36.88 18.83
C TRP A 603 25.15 36.63 17.33
N ILE A 604 24.47 35.64 16.78
CA ILE A 604 24.67 35.19 15.40
C ILE A 604 23.36 35.04 14.62
N TRP A 605 23.40 35.39 13.34
CA TRP A 605 22.30 35.17 12.40
C TRP A 605 22.07 33.67 12.17
N THR A 606 20.80 33.29 11.99
CA THR A 606 20.42 31.96 11.53
C THR A 606 19.74 32.03 10.16
N SER A 607 19.65 30.90 9.48
CA SER A 607 18.93 30.76 8.21
C SER A 607 17.41 30.65 8.38
N ASP A 608 16.91 30.48 9.61
CA ASP A 608 15.48 30.34 9.88
C ASP A 608 14.81 31.70 10.07
N LYS A 609 13.57 31.83 9.59
CA LYS A 609 12.81 33.09 9.63
C LYS A 609 11.51 32.91 10.39
N GLU A 610 11.11 33.88 11.20
CA GLU A 610 9.80 33.88 11.88
C GLU A 610 8.70 34.27 10.89
N SER A 611 8.99 35.29 10.06
CA SER A 611 8.10 35.82 9.04
C SER A 611 8.91 36.52 7.94
N ALA A 612 8.24 37.03 6.91
CA ALA A 612 8.88 37.81 5.87
C ALA A 612 9.55 39.07 6.48
N GLY A 613 10.88 39.14 6.42
CA GLY A 613 11.65 40.26 6.95
C GLY A 613 12.11 40.11 8.41
N VAL A 614 11.86 38.97 9.05
CA VAL A 614 12.29 38.71 10.44
C VAL A 614 13.01 37.37 10.51
N ALA A 615 14.29 37.39 10.92
CA ALA A 615 15.12 36.20 11.05
C ALA A 615 15.38 35.84 12.51
N TRP A 616 15.53 34.55 12.79
CA TRP A 616 15.94 34.06 14.09
C TRP A 616 17.43 34.34 14.35
N VAL A 617 17.75 34.62 15.60
CA VAL A 617 19.08 34.97 16.11
C VAL A 617 19.32 34.19 17.39
N VAL A 618 20.52 33.63 17.52
CA VAL A 618 21.00 33.05 18.79
C VAL A 618 21.89 34.06 19.48
N VAL A 619 21.61 34.33 20.75
CA VAL A 619 22.27 35.35 21.56
C VAL A 619 22.92 34.66 22.76
N PHE A 620 24.26 34.61 22.80
CA PHE A 620 25.02 33.93 23.84
C PHE A 620 25.13 34.71 25.16
N ASP A 621 24.62 35.94 25.19
CA ASP A 621 24.47 36.76 26.40
C ASP A 621 23.28 37.71 26.21
N PRO A 622 22.13 37.46 26.88
CA PRO A 622 21.97 36.66 28.12
C PRO A 622 21.78 35.13 27.95
N GLY A 623 21.91 34.58 26.75
CA GLY A 623 21.76 33.13 26.50
C GLY A 623 20.33 32.74 26.10
N GLY A 624 20.01 32.80 24.82
CA GLY A 624 18.70 32.37 24.30
C GLY A 624 18.51 32.66 22.81
N CYS A 625 17.30 32.38 22.31
CA CYS A 625 16.90 32.64 20.94
C CYS A 625 15.84 33.75 20.81
N TYR A 626 16.04 34.63 19.83
CA TYR A 626 15.20 35.78 19.55
C TYR A 626 15.00 35.94 18.04
N HIS A 627 14.18 36.89 17.63
CA HIS A 627 13.97 37.20 16.23
C HIS A 627 14.15 38.69 16.00
N TYR A 628 14.94 39.07 15.00
CA TYR A 628 15.25 40.46 14.66
C TYR A 628 14.84 40.78 13.23
N ARG A 629 14.49 42.05 13.01
CA ARG A 629 14.21 42.58 11.68
C ARG A 629 15.46 42.58 10.82
N VAL A 630 15.40 41.91 9.66
CA VAL A 630 16.54 41.69 8.76
C VAL A 630 17.02 42.98 8.08
N ASP A 631 16.17 44.00 8.04
CA ASP A 631 16.40 45.29 7.39
C ASP A 631 16.89 46.38 8.36
N VAL A 632 16.92 46.09 9.66
CA VAL A 632 17.28 47.08 10.71
C VAL A 632 18.44 46.61 11.58
N ALA A 633 18.48 45.33 11.92
CA ALA A 633 19.50 44.81 12.83
C ALA A 633 20.80 44.44 12.10
N ASP A 634 21.93 44.73 12.74
CA ASP A 634 23.23 44.20 12.37
C ASP A 634 23.68 43.16 13.39
N VAL A 635 24.03 41.97 12.93
CA VAL A 635 24.36 40.80 13.77
C VAL A 635 25.60 40.12 13.18
N TYR A 636 26.36 39.40 14.00
CA TYR A 636 27.49 38.64 13.50
C TYR A 636 27.05 37.40 12.71
N VAL A 637 27.96 36.87 11.90
CA VAL A 637 27.79 35.58 11.24
C VAL A 637 28.80 34.59 11.80
N ARG A 638 28.37 33.37 12.09
CA ARG A 638 29.24 32.21 12.28
C ARG A 638 28.76 31.12 11.33
N ALA A 639 29.58 30.80 10.34
CA ALA A 639 29.19 29.83 9.33
C ALA A 639 29.31 28.38 9.84
N VAL A 640 28.43 27.52 9.35
CA VAL A 640 28.48 26.06 9.51
C VAL A 640 28.53 25.42 8.14
N ARG A 641 29.10 24.21 8.02
CA ARG A 641 29.13 23.47 6.75
C ARG A 641 27.81 22.77 6.43
N GLY A 642 27.55 22.59 5.14
CA GLY A 642 26.38 21.89 4.58
C GLY A 642 26.48 20.37 4.63
N GLY A 643 27.68 19.79 4.54
CA GLY A 643 27.90 18.36 4.74
C GLY A 643 28.12 18.00 6.21
N GLN A 644 27.42 16.99 6.72
CA GLN A 644 27.88 16.30 7.92
C GLN A 644 29.30 15.80 7.64
N SER A 645 30.22 16.03 8.57
CA SER A 645 31.57 15.49 8.44
C SER A 645 31.44 13.97 8.50
N ASN A 646 31.56 13.28 7.36
CA ASN A 646 31.76 11.83 7.38
C ASN A 646 33.05 11.57 8.13
N ILE A 647 32.92 11.10 9.36
CA ILE A 647 33.99 10.47 10.13
C ILE A 647 33.60 9.01 10.28
#